data_AF-A0A815G300-F1
#
_entry.id   AF-A0A815G300-F1
#
_cell.length_a   1.000
_cell.length_b   1.000
_cell.length_c   1.000
_cell.angle_alpha   90.00
_cell.angle_beta   90.00
_cell.angle_gamma   90.00
#
_symmetry.space_group_name_H-M   'P 1'
#
loop_
_entity.id
_entity.type
_entity.pdbx_description
1 polymer ?
#
loop_
_entity_poly.entity_id
_entity_poly.type
_entity_poly.pdbx_seq_one_letter_code
_entity_poly.pdbx_strand_id
1 'polypeptide(L)'
;MSFYYNLLFVIHTSQLHLRNVKTLTVHPGIVGDRGIHSLDWALLEEQKEWGVTIMEADKEMDAGPIYATQNFSLANLPLSQLTKSKVYRNQVIPAALQSINRAVRNFIEQIEPTPLDYSNPTVRGTLKPTMKQSQCTINWEEDDARTIVRKISSRDSNPGLLDNSLFGCGMYLYGAHIEKLIKVPSNTPSKQLLGQRDGAILISCQGGNGEAVWITHMKRVRPYNIKLPATRVIDPDQLSTLPILSVSFNTVPTDVTFNEIYYEKKNDIIFLHFDFYNGAMSTTQCQRLLQALNEIEQINNFKILVLCGGRSYFSNGIHLNVIEAAEDKYIESYANINALNDVILKIMSMKNKITISALQGNAGAGGVMMSLAADYVYANSEVVLNPHYRTMGLFGSEYWTYNLSRRIGFDNARQITEACEPLSAQKAEEIHLIDRILCQSSDELLTKVEMMAHLLTIDVIYDNLIKKKKEEDGPLFYDKLAACRSTELAKMAENFRNSSYNLARHSFVYKTPPVITPWHIKKLGRETAIRVNGKEIAKHIQTNISQKIKSLQSHAIEAGLTPRSPGLACLIVGNRRDSLLYVQKKNSLASSFGFLTQVVHINDNQSSSIDELEAVILQQINQWNNDPLIDGIVVQLPLPEQLDRRRILDTICLEKDVDGLHSLQLADLCISSTSPSSSTSFIPCTVRGILHLLEFYHVKLPGKVVCIVGASKTVGLPLALALSSRGCTVTICTVQTNHLQEKVERADILIASAGVANLVKADWIRPGAVVIDAGITVMENELTKQITVCGDVEKTDNLWKRASLITPVPGGVGPMTVVMLLQNTLDAYKARLTQEILKTTQK
;
A
#
# COMPACT_ATOMS: atom_id res chain seq x y z
N MET A 1 -3.35 3.90 -2.79
CA MET A 1 -3.58 5.36 -2.74
C MET A 1 -4.17 5.85 -1.39
N SER A 2 -3.75 5.31 -0.23
CA SER A 2 -3.96 5.97 1.07
C SER A 2 -2.77 6.85 1.48
N PHE A 3 -2.02 7.38 0.51
CA PHE A 3 -0.77 8.10 0.74
C PHE A 3 -0.78 9.56 0.26
N TYR A 4 -1.83 10.02 -0.44
CA TYR A 4 -1.82 11.37 -1.05
C TYR A 4 -3.20 12.06 -1.09
N TYR A 5 -4.08 11.71 -0.15
CA TYR A 5 -5.24 12.54 0.15
C TYR A 5 -5.23 12.84 1.65
N ASN A 6 -4.86 14.10 1.93
CA ASN A 6 -5.48 14.95 2.93
C ASN A 6 -5.32 14.50 4.38
N LEU A 7 -4.66 15.37 5.15
CA LEU A 7 -5.22 15.99 6.35
C LEU A 7 -6.75 15.79 6.49
N LEU A 8 -7.12 14.60 6.91
CA LEU A 8 -8.41 14.22 7.45
C LEU A 8 -8.06 13.46 8.71
N PHE A 9 -7.98 14.20 9.82
CA PHE A 9 -8.20 13.62 11.14
C PHE A 9 -9.66 13.16 11.22
N VAL A 10 -10.01 12.10 10.50
CA VAL A 10 -11.21 11.31 10.78
C VAL A 10 -10.82 9.85 10.57
N ILE A 11 -10.32 9.25 11.65
CA ILE A 11 -10.28 7.81 11.79
C ILE A 11 -11.74 7.37 11.92
N HIS A 12 -12.38 7.02 10.80
CA HIS A 12 -13.63 6.27 10.85
C HIS A 12 -13.30 4.80 11.10
N THR A 13 -12.88 4.49 12.33
CA THR A 13 -12.94 3.12 12.86
C THR A 13 -14.09 3.07 13.85
N SER A 14 -15.12 2.34 13.44
CA SER A 14 -16.08 1.65 14.29
C SER A 14 -15.71 1.61 15.79
N GLN A 15 -16.56 2.23 16.61
CA GLN A 15 -16.70 1.94 18.04
C GLN A 15 -15.45 2.06 18.92
N LEU A 16 -14.65 3.12 18.75
CA LEU A 16 -13.68 3.54 19.78
C LEU A 16 -14.17 4.81 20.48
N HIS A 17 -13.90 4.91 21.79
CA HIS A 17 -14.40 5.85 22.79
C HIS A 17 -14.09 7.36 22.54
N LEU A 18 -14.29 7.89 21.33
CA LEU A 18 -13.97 9.29 20.99
C LEU A 18 -15.00 10.33 21.47
N ARG A 19 -15.91 10.01 22.39
CA ARG A 19 -17.01 10.92 22.75
C ARG A 19 -16.58 12.22 23.46
N ASN A 20 -15.32 12.38 23.87
CA ASN A 20 -14.86 13.54 24.68
C ASN A 20 -13.59 14.26 24.15
N VAL A 21 -13.24 14.16 22.85
CA VAL A 21 -12.05 14.86 22.32
C VAL A 21 -12.45 15.99 21.38
N LYS A 22 -11.92 17.19 21.62
CA LYS A 22 -12.07 18.34 20.71
C LYS A 22 -11.56 17.92 19.32
N THR A 23 -12.45 17.99 18.33
CA THR A 23 -12.17 17.50 16.98
C THR A 23 -12.32 18.66 16.00
N LEU A 24 -11.25 18.93 15.23
CA LEU A 24 -11.23 19.95 14.19
C LEU A 24 -11.29 19.29 12.80
N THR A 25 -12.13 19.83 11.93
CA THR A 25 -12.33 19.43 10.54
C THR A 25 -11.67 20.43 9.61
N VAL A 26 -10.92 19.94 8.61
CA VAL A 26 -10.35 20.74 7.52
C VAL A 26 -11.31 20.69 6.34
N HIS A 27 -11.96 21.82 6.04
CA HIS A 27 -12.88 21.93 4.91
C HIS A 27 -12.22 22.69 3.75
N PRO A 28 -12.12 22.12 2.53
CA PRO A 28 -11.52 22.79 1.38
C PRO A 28 -12.52 23.77 0.72
N GLY A 29 -13.06 24.68 1.52
CA GLY A 29 -14.04 25.69 1.13
C GLY A 29 -13.89 26.99 1.92
N ILE A 30 -14.37 28.08 1.33
CA ILE A 30 -14.51 29.38 2.01
C ILE A 30 -15.54 29.28 3.14
N VAL A 31 -15.54 30.28 4.03
CA VAL A 31 -16.52 30.36 5.13
C VAL A 31 -17.96 30.24 4.60
N GLY A 32 -18.72 29.32 5.20
CA GLY A 32 -20.12 29.01 4.87
C GLY A 32 -20.32 27.97 3.78
N ASP A 33 -19.27 27.58 3.05
CA ASP A 33 -19.33 26.49 2.09
C ASP A 33 -19.45 25.17 2.84
N ARG A 34 -20.37 24.31 2.42
CA ARG A 34 -20.63 23.02 3.07
C ARG A 34 -20.89 21.93 2.04
N GLY A 35 -20.48 20.71 2.36
CA GLY A 35 -20.75 19.51 1.58
C GLY A 35 -19.50 18.86 0.99
N ILE A 36 -19.68 17.64 0.47
CA ILE A 36 -18.56 16.74 0.15
C ILE A 36 -17.81 17.05 -1.16
N HIS A 37 -18.30 17.99 -1.97
CA HIS A 37 -17.81 18.26 -3.34
C HIS A 37 -17.48 19.74 -3.58
N SER A 38 -16.97 20.43 -2.56
CA SER A 38 -16.65 21.87 -2.58
C SER A 38 -15.82 22.31 -3.78
N LEU A 39 -14.65 21.70 -4.00
CA LEU A 39 -13.79 22.06 -5.13
C LEU A 39 -14.39 21.69 -6.49
N ASP A 40 -15.17 20.60 -6.57
CA ASP A 40 -15.86 20.23 -7.80
C ASP A 40 -16.82 21.35 -8.22
N TRP A 41 -17.62 21.86 -7.26
CA TRP A 41 -18.53 22.99 -7.48
C TRP A 41 -17.79 24.27 -7.79
N ALA A 42 -16.75 24.60 -7.02
CA ALA A 42 -15.97 25.83 -7.22
C ALA A 42 -15.37 25.92 -8.63
N LEU A 43 -14.87 24.81 -9.17
CA LEU A 43 -14.31 24.75 -10.52
C LEU A 43 -15.39 24.75 -11.60
N LEU A 44 -16.50 24.05 -11.38
CA LEU A 44 -17.60 23.99 -12.36
C LEU A 44 -18.29 25.36 -12.50
N GLU A 45 -18.44 26.09 -11.40
CA GLU A 45 -19.06 27.42 -11.32
C GLU A 45 -18.07 28.58 -11.57
N GLU A 46 -16.80 28.27 -11.90
CA GLU A 46 -15.75 29.26 -12.21
C GLU A 46 -15.56 30.30 -11.11
N GLN A 47 -15.55 29.84 -9.85
CA GLN A 47 -15.27 30.70 -8.72
C GLN A 47 -13.88 31.32 -8.87
N LYS A 48 -13.83 32.65 -8.76
CA LYS A 48 -12.58 33.43 -8.92
C LYS A 48 -11.70 33.39 -7.68
N GLU A 49 -12.28 33.08 -6.54
CA GLU A 49 -11.64 33.00 -5.24
C GLU A 49 -12.23 31.82 -4.49
N TRP A 50 -11.39 31.11 -3.75
CA TRP A 50 -11.80 30.01 -2.90
C TRP A 50 -11.00 30.02 -1.60
N GLY A 51 -11.08 28.97 -0.79
CA GLY A 51 -10.40 28.96 0.50
C GLY A 51 -10.44 27.64 1.22
N VAL A 52 -9.93 27.67 2.46
CA VAL A 52 -9.97 26.59 3.43
C VAL A 52 -10.56 27.12 4.73
N THR A 53 -11.35 26.30 5.41
CA THR A 53 -11.94 26.62 6.71
C THR A 53 -11.66 25.47 7.69
N ILE A 54 -11.16 25.81 8.88
CA ILE A 54 -10.95 24.88 10.00
C ILE A 54 -12.05 25.14 11.02
N MET A 55 -12.85 24.11 11.30
CA MET A 55 -14.03 24.22 12.16
C MET A 55 -14.13 23.05 13.13
N GLU A 56 -14.88 23.18 14.21
CA GLU A 56 -15.19 22.04 15.08
C GLU A 56 -16.10 21.03 14.36
N ALA A 57 -15.95 19.75 14.70
CA ALA A 57 -16.91 18.74 14.29
C ALA A 57 -18.26 19.01 14.96
N ASP A 58 -19.34 19.04 14.17
CA ASP A 58 -20.70 19.28 14.62
C ASP A 58 -21.65 18.15 14.17
N LYS A 59 -22.88 18.13 14.73
CA LYS A 59 -23.94 17.22 14.29
C LYS A 59 -24.35 17.48 12.83
N GLU A 60 -24.26 18.73 12.38
CA GLU A 60 -24.54 19.13 11.01
C GLU A 60 -23.25 19.22 10.21
N MET A 61 -23.27 18.68 8.99
CA MET A 61 -22.10 18.63 8.11
C MET A 61 -21.57 20.03 7.85
N ASP A 62 -20.29 20.23 8.14
CA ASP A 62 -19.54 21.46 7.93
C ASP A 62 -20.18 22.73 8.54
N ALA A 63 -20.96 22.58 9.63
CA ALA A 63 -21.70 23.67 10.27
C ALA A 63 -21.08 24.15 11.60
N GLY A 64 -19.97 23.54 12.03
CA GLY A 64 -19.38 23.82 13.33
C GLY A 64 -18.75 25.21 13.43
N PRO A 65 -18.51 25.70 14.67
CA PRO A 65 -17.77 26.93 14.91
C PRO A 65 -16.37 26.93 14.27
N ILE A 66 -15.95 28.07 13.75
CA ILE A 66 -14.76 28.24 12.90
C ILE A 66 -13.59 28.75 13.73
N TYR A 67 -12.47 28.02 13.71
CA TYR A 67 -11.20 28.43 14.34
C TYR A 67 -10.35 29.32 13.43
N ALA A 68 -10.28 28.97 12.14
CA ALA A 68 -9.40 29.64 11.20
C ALA A 68 -9.90 29.46 9.78
N THR A 69 -9.56 30.42 8.92
CA THR A 69 -9.81 30.34 7.48
C THR A 69 -8.68 31.03 6.73
N GLN A 70 -8.44 30.61 5.49
CA GLN A 70 -7.51 31.20 4.56
C GLN A 70 -8.07 31.13 3.14
N ASN A 71 -8.20 32.29 2.48
CA ASN A 71 -8.64 32.36 1.09
C ASN A 71 -7.43 32.38 0.13
N PHE A 72 -7.68 32.01 -1.13
CA PHE A 72 -6.75 32.07 -2.24
C PHE A 72 -7.46 32.37 -3.56
N SER A 73 -6.74 32.92 -4.54
CA SER A 73 -7.28 33.28 -5.85
C SER A 73 -7.18 32.13 -6.84
N LEU A 74 -8.21 31.98 -7.67
CA LEU A 74 -8.25 31.08 -8.84
C LEU A 74 -8.25 31.85 -10.16
N ALA A 75 -8.49 33.16 -10.14
CA ALA A 75 -8.75 33.97 -11.33
C ALA A 75 -7.60 34.02 -12.35
N ASN A 76 -6.36 33.91 -11.89
CA ASN A 76 -5.16 34.11 -12.71
C ASN A 76 -4.43 32.80 -13.04
N LEU A 77 -4.99 31.65 -12.66
CA LEU A 77 -4.36 30.36 -12.95
C LEU A 77 -4.66 29.95 -14.39
N PRO A 78 -3.66 29.45 -15.15
CA PRO A 78 -3.89 28.91 -16.48
C PRO A 78 -4.80 27.68 -16.38
N LEU A 79 -5.54 27.39 -17.45
CA LEU A 79 -6.55 26.33 -17.43
C LEU A 79 -5.92 24.96 -17.16
N SER A 80 -4.71 24.75 -17.66
CA SER A 80 -3.86 23.58 -17.37
C SER A 80 -3.51 23.36 -15.89
N GLN A 81 -3.72 24.36 -15.03
CA GLN A 81 -3.51 24.29 -13.57
C GLN A 81 -4.84 24.26 -12.77
N LEU A 82 -5.99 24.40 -13.43
CA LEU A 82 -7.32 24.45 -12.80
C LEU A 82 -8.00 23.08 -12.67
N THR A 83 -7.24 21.99 -12.65
CA THR A 83 -7.80 20.68 -12.30
C THR A 83 -8.00 20.58 -10.79
N LYS A 84 -9.04 19.87 -10.33
CA LYS A 84 -9.31 19.70 -8.90
C LYS A 84 -8.11 19.16 -8.14
N SER A 85 -7.38 18.20 -8.72
CA SER A 85 -6.19 17.64 -8.10
C SER A 85 -5.02 18.63 -8.01
N LYS A 86 -4.81 19.49 -9.02
CA LYS A 86 -3.79 20.54 -9.01
C LYS A 86 -4.15 21.68 -8.05
N VAL A 87 -5.38 22.19 -8.08
CA VAL A 87 -5.87 23.20 -7.12
C VAL A 87 -5.80 22.69 -5.68
N TYR A 88 -6.19 21.44 -5.45
CA TYR A 88 -6.07 20.84 -4.13
C TYR A 88 -4.62 20.87 -3.62
N ARG A 89 -3.65 20.52 -4.46
CA ARG A 89 -2.23 20.45 -4.06
C ARG A 89 -1.58 21.82 -3.93
N ASN A 90 -1.82 22.69 -4.89
CA ASN A 90 -1.06 23.92 -5.04
C ASN A 90 -1.71 25.11 -4.32
N GLN A 91 -3.00 25.03 -3.99
CA GLN A 91 -3.72 26.12 -3.32
C GLN A 91 -4.33 25.68 -1.99
N VAL A 92 -5.04 24.55 -1.95
CA VAL A 92 -5.71 24.09 -0.72
C VAL A 92 -4.71 23.62 0.33
N ILE A 93 -3.71 22.82 -0.01
CA ILE A 93 -2.73 22.34 0.99
C ILE A 93 -1.99 23.50 1.68
N PRO A 94 -1.39 24.47 0.96
CA PRO A 94 -0.78 25.65 1.58
C PRO A 94 -1.72 26.40 2.51
N ALA A 95 -2.93 26.71 2.03
CA ALA A 95 -3.94 27.42 2.82
C ALA A 95 -4.40 26.62 4.04
N ALA A 96 -4.48 25.29 3.93
CA ALA A 96 -4.82 24.40 5.03
C ALA A 96 -3.72 24.38 6.09
N LEU A 97 -2.44 24.27 5.70
CA LEU A 97 -1.32 24.29 6.67
C LEU A 97 -1.28 25.61 7.45
N GLN A 98 -1.46 26.75 6.78
CA GLN A 98 -1.56 28.06 7.43
C GLN A 98 -2.74 28.12 8.40
N SER A 99 -3.91 27.64 7.96
CA SER A 99 -5.13 27.65 8.77
C SER A 99 -5.05 26.69 9.96
N ILE A 100 -4.42 25.51 9.81
CA ILE A 100 -4.19 24.56 10.90
C ILE A 100 -3.25 25.16 11.93
N ASN A 101 -2.13 25.74 11.51
CA ASN A 101 -1.19 26.40 12.43
C ASN A 101 -1.85 27.55 13.19
N ARG A 102 -2.78 28.27 12.56
CA ARG A 102 -3.59 29.31 13.21
C ARG A 102 -4.61 28.71 14.17
N ALA A 103 -5.32 27.66 13.77
CA ALA A 103 -6.31 26.98 14.61
C ALA A 103 -5.68 26.36 15.86
N VAL A 104 -4.51 25.74 15.73
CA VAL A 104 -3.74 25.18 16.85
C VAL A 104 -3.30 26.29 17.81
N ARG A 105 -2.81 27.42 17.29
CA ARG A 105 -2.47 28.60 18.12
C ARG A 105 -3.69 29.12 18.85
N ASN A 106 -4.80 29.35 18.14
CA ASN A 106 -6.07 29.79 18.74
C ASN A 106 -6.54 28.83 19.83
N PHE A 107 -6.41 27.52 19.61
CA PHE A 107 -6.76 26.51 20.62
C PHE A 107 -5.87 26.58 21.86
N ILE A 108 -4.55 26.72 21.69
CA ILE A 108 -3.59 26.86 22.80
C ILE A 108 -3.84 28.15 23.59
N GLU A 109 -4.12 29.24 22.88
CA GLU A 109 -4.40 30.57 23.44
C GLU A 109 -5.83 30.72 23.96
N GLN A 110 -6.65 29.65 23.88
CA GLN A 110 -8.06 29.64 24.32
C GLN A 110 -8.92 30.72 23.65
N ILE A 111 -8.62 31.03 22.39
CA ILE A 111 -9.44 31.91 21.57
C ILE A 111 -10.68 31.12 21.12
N GLU A 112 -11.85 31.60 21.52
CA GLU A 112 -13.14 30.99 21.15
C GLU A 112 -13.37 31.02 19.63
N PRO A 113 -13.85 29.91 19.03
CA PRO A 113 -14.18 29.87 17.61
C PRO A 113 -15.44 30.67 17.29
N THR A 114 -15.49 31.24 16.09
CA THR A 114 -16.63 32.05 15.64
C THR A 114 -17.74 31.13 15.12
N PRO A 115 -18.98 31.21 15.65
CA PRO A 115 -20.11 30.48 15.09
C PRO A 115 -20.35 30.84 13.61
N LEU A 116 -20.79 29.86 12.81
CA LEU A 116 -21.18 30.12 11.43
C LEU A 116 -22.49 30.94 11.41
N ASP A 117 -22.46 32.11 10.77
CA ASP A 117 -23.59 33.03 10.66
C ASP A 117 -23.83 33.47 9.21
N TYR A 118 -24.89 32.95 8.59
CA TYR A 118 -25.27 33.29 7.22
C TYR A 118 -25.89 34.70 7.06
N SER A 119 -26.23 35.39 8.15
CA SER A 119 -26.68 36.78 8.08
C SER A 119 -25.52 37.76 7.86
N ASN A 120 -24.28 37.33 8.12
CA ASN A 120 -23.09 38.12 7.87
C ASN A 120 -22.78 38.20 6.36
N PRO A 121 -22.72 39.41 5.77
CA PRO A 121 -22.49 39.59 4.33
C PRO A 121 -21.11 39.09 3.85
N THR A 122 -20.15 38.85 4.75
CA THR A 122 -18.84 38.29 4.37
C THR A 122 -18.89 36.78 4.15
N VAL A 123 -19.95 36.10 4.60
CA VAL A 123 -20.15 34.66 4.43
C VAL A 123 -20.76 34.40 3.06
N ARG A 124 -19.90 33.99 2.12
CA ARG A 124 -20.28 33.77 0.71
C ARG A 124 -20.59 32.31 0.37
N GLY A 125 -20.05 31.37 1.16
CA GLY A 125 -20.26 29.96 0.89
C GLY A 125 -21.69 29.53 1.21
N THR A 126 -22.11 28.40 0.64
CA THR A 126 -23.46 27.84 0.86
C THR A 126 -23.39 26.32 0.97
N LEU A 127 -24.45 25.70 1.47
CA LEU A 127 -24.59 24.24 1.42
C LEU A 127 -24.80 23.78 -0.03
N LYS A 128 -23.86 23.01 -0.55
CA LYS A 128 -23.95 22.42 -1.90
C LYS A 128 -24.34 20.93 -1.81
N PRO A 129 -25.22 20.45 -2.69
CA PRO A 129 -25.55 19.03 -2.73
C PRO A 129 -24.38 18.20 -3.27
N THR A 130 -24.42 16.90 -2.98
CA THR A 130 -23.53 15.93 -3.62
C THR A 130 -23.64 16.00 -5.14
N MET A 131 -22.56 16.39 -5.82
CA MET A 131 -22.50 16.48 -7.27
C MET A 131 -22.66 15.11 -7.94
N LYS A 132 -23.65 15.01 -8.83
CA LYS A 132 -23.94 13.83 -9.67
C LYS A 132 -23.21 13.91 -11.01
N GLN A 133 -22.92 12.76 -11.61
CA GLN A 133 -22.28 12.70 -12.95
C GLN A 133 -23.12 13.44 -14.01
N SER A 134 -24.45 13.39 -13.93
CA SER A 134 -25.36 14.07 -14.87
C SER A 134 -25.19 15.60 -14.91
N GLN A 135 -24.65 16.20 -13.84
CA GLN A 135 -24.42 17.65 -13.76
C GLN A 135 -23.13 18.09 -14.45
N CYS A 136 -22.29 17.14 -14.88
CA CYS A 136 -21.04 17.40 -15.58
C CYS A 136 -20.98 16.70 -16.95
N THR A 137 -22.14 16.42 -17.56
CA THR A 137 -22.20 15.75 -18.86
C THR A 137 -21.60 16.63 -19.96
N ILE A 138 -20.78 16.04 -20.83
CA ILE A 138 -20.28 16.71 -22.04
C ILE A 138 -21.32 16.55 -23.15
N ASN A 139 -21.68 17.67 -23.78
CA ASN A 139 -22.34 17.68 -25.06
C ASN A 139 -21.31 18.09 -26.12
N TRP A 140 -20.74 17.14 -26.83
CA TRP A 140 -19.69 17.40 -27.83
C TRP A 140 -20.16 18.30 -28.99
N GLU A 141 -21.47 18.40 -29.24
CA GLU A 141 -22.08 19.23 -30.29
C GLU A 141 -22.36 20.67 -29.85
N GLU A 142 -22.40 20.95 -28.55
CA GLU A 142 -22.74 22.27 -27.99
C GLU A 142 -21.60 22.88 -27.16
N ASP A 143 -20.85 22.06 -26.43
CA ASP A 143 -19.78 22.52 -25.55
C ASP A 143 -18.52 22.86 -26.34
N ASP A 144 -18.01 24.08 -26.13
CA ASP A 144 -16.69 24.48 -26.61
C ASP A 144 -15.54 23.80 -25.85
N ALA A 145 -14.32 23.87 -26.41
CA ALA A 145 -13.14 23.22 -25.83
C ALA A 145 -12.89 23.65 -24.37
N ARG A 146 -13.11 24.94 -24.05
CA ARG A 146 -12.95 25.48 -22.70
C ARG A 146 -13.94 24.87 -21.70
N THR A 147 -15.22 24.76 -22.09
CA THR A 147 -16.27 24.15 -21.28
C THR A 147 -16.00 22.68 -21.03
N ILE A 148 -15.58 21.93 -22.05
CA ILE A 148 -15.23 20.52 -21.92
C ILE A 148 -14.06 20.34 -20.95
N VAL A 149 -12.97 21.09 -21.14
CA VAL A 149 -11.80 21.03 -20.25
C VAL A 149 -12.18 21.39 -18.82
N ARG A 150 -13.03 22.40 -18.60
CA ARG A 150 -13.55 22.78 -17.27
C ARG A 150 -14.33 21.64 -16.62
N LYS A 151 -15.28 21.05 -17.34
CA LYS A 151 -16.10 19.92 -16.84
C LYS A 151 -15.23 18.72 -16.45
N ILE A 152 -14.22 18.38 -17.26
CA ILE A 152 -13.29 17.29 -16.94
C ILE A 152 -12.41 17.66 -15.74
N SER A 153 -11.91 18.90 -15.70
CA SER A 153 -11.01 19.41 -14.66
C SER A 153 -11.65 19.41 -13.27
N SER A 154 -12.94 19.72 -13.14
CA SER A 154 -13.65 19.67 -11.85
C SER A 154 -13.74 18.26 -11.27
N ARG A 155 -13.61 17.22 -12.11
CA ARG A 155 -13.70 15.80 -11.73
C ARG A 155 -12.35 15.08 -11.72
N ASP A 156 -11.26 15.76 -12.09
CA ASP A 156 -9.90 15.20 -12.12
C ASP A 156 -9.18 15.39 -10.76
N SER A 157 -8.79 14.34 -10.04
CA SER A 157 -8.44 13.00 -10.53
C SER A 157 -9.42 11.90 -10.13
N ASN A 158 -10.43 12.24 -9.33
CA ASN A 158 -11.48 11.34 -8.87
C ASN A 158 -12.77 12.16 -8.67
N PRO A 159 -13.95 11.67 -9.10
CA PRO A 159 -14.19 10.34 -9.67
C PRO A 159 -13.86 10.20 -11.16
N GLY A 160 -13.46 11.27 -11.84
CA GLY A 160 -13.45 11.37 -13.29
C GLY A 160 -14.82 11.77 -13.84
N LEU A 161 -14.81 12.41 -15.00
CA LEU A 161 -16.04 12.74 -15.72
C LEU A 161 -16.47 11.54 -16.54
N LEU A 162 -17.67 11.02 -16.31
CA LEU A 162 -18.23 9.91 -17.08
C LEU A 162 -18.83 10.43 -18.39
N ASP A 163 -18.28 9.97 -19.52
CA ASP A 163 -18.85 10.13 -20.85
C ASP A 163 -19.36 8.76 -21.32
N ASN A 164 -20.64 8.68 -21.69
CA ASN A 164 -21.25 7.45 -22.22
C ASN A 164 -21.40 7.49 -23.74
N SER A 165 -20.96 8.58 -24.37
CA SER A 165 -21.16 8.84 -25.78
C SER A 165 -19.96 8.34 -26.60
N LEU A 166 -18.74 8.44 -26.07
CA LEU A 166 -17.51 8.02 -26.73
C LEU A 166 -17.39 6.49 -26.76
N PHE A 167 -16.91 5.94 -27.88
CA PHE A 167 -16.53 4.51 -28.03
C PHE A 167 -17.63 3.48 -27.73
N GLY A 168 -18.90 3.88 -27.72
CA GLY A 168 -20.03 2.97 -27.46
C GLY A 168 -20.03 2.35 -26.06
N CYS A 169 -19.23 2.85 -25.12
CA CYS A 169 -19.15 2.35 -23.75
C CYS A 169 -18.88 3.49 -22.76
N GLY A 170 -19.24 3.27 -21.48
CA GLY A 170 -19.00 4.26 -20.43
C GLY A 170 -17.51 4.45 -20.16
N MET A 171 -17.03 5.68 -20.28
CA MET A 171 -15.62 6.06 -20.14
C MET A 171 -15.44 7.22 -19.18
N TYR A 172 -14.55 7.10 -18.21
CA TYR A 172 -14.13 8.23 -17.39
C TYR A 172 -12.96 8.96 -18.05
N LEU A 173 -13.08 10.28 -18.21
CA LEU A 173 -12.10 11.15 -18.85
C LEU A 173 -11.28 11.93 -17.81
N TYR A 174 -10.00 12.16 -18.12
CA TYR A 174 -9.02 12.85 -17.26
C TYR A 174 -7.96 13.59 -18.08
N GLY A 175 -7.30 14.55 -17.44
CA GLY A 175 -6.16 15.30 -17.98
C GLY A 175 -6.47 15.92 -19.34
N ALA A 176 -7.45 16.82 -19.35
CA ALA A 176 -7.91 17.49 -20.56
C ALA A 176 -7.11 18.77 -20.84
N HIS A 177 -6.75 19.01 -22.10
CA HIS A 177 -6.05 20.21 -22.54
C HIS A 177 -6.67 20.77 -23.82
N ILE A 178 -6.65 22.09 -23.99
CA ILE A 178 -7.09 22.72 -25.24
C ILE A 178 -5.98 22.60 -26.29
N GLU A 179 -6.34 22.31 -27.53
CA GLU A 179 -5.50 22.37 -28.71
C GLU A 179 -5.85 23.61 -29.54
N LYS A 180 -4.87 24.49 -29.75
CA LYS A 180 -4.99 25.74 -30.51
C LYS A 180 -4.03 25.84 -31.70
N LEU A 181 -2.95 25.06 -31.70
CA LEU A 181 -1.94 25.03 -32.76
C LEU A 181 -2.46 24.27 -33.99
N ILE A 182 -3.11 23.13 -33.76
CA ILE A 182 -3.70 22.31 -34.82
C ILE A 182 -5.11 22.82 -35.08
N LYS A 183 -5.29 23.56 -36.18
CA LYS A 183 -6.60 24.09 -36.58
C LYS A 183 -7.47 23.00 -37.18
N VAL A 184 -8.60 22.76 -36.54
CA VAL A 184 -9.62 21.82 -37.01
C VAL A 184 -10.47 22.49 -38.09
N PRO A 185 -10.62 21.89 -39.29
CA PRO A 185 -11.50 22.41 -40.32
C PRO A 185 -12.93 22.62 -39.81
N SER A 186 -13.58 23.74 -40.17
CA SER A 186 -14.89 24.13 -39.67
C SER A 186 -16.03 23.17 -40.01
N ASN A 187 -15.83 22.29 -41.00
CA ASN A 187 -16.76 21.24 -41.41
C ASN A 187 -16.50 19.89 -40.73
N THR A 188 -15.52 19.80 -39.83
CA THR A 188 -15.22 18.56 -39.10
C THR A 188 -16.35 18.28 -38.12
N PRO A 189 -17.00 17.10 -38.15
CA PRO A 189 -18.00 16.74 -37.17
C PRO A 189 -17.40 16.77 -35.76
N SER A 190 -18.18 17.18 -34.76
CA SER A 190 -17.77 17.05 -33.36
C SER A 190 -17.60 15.58 -32.97
N LYS A 191 -16.90 15.32 -31.86
CA LYS A 191 -16.71 13.99 -31.30
C LYS A 191 -15.93 13.02 -32.22
N GLN A 192 -15.11 13.56 -33.12
CA GLN A 192 -14.22 12.78 -33.99
C GLN A 192 -12.82 12.72 -33.39
N LEU A 193 -12.18 11.56 -33.51
CA LEU A 193 -10.76 11.44 -33.19
C LEU A 193 -9.91 12.03 -34.31
N LEU A 194 -9.06 12.99 -33.96
CA LEU A 194 -8.26 13.75 -34.92
C LEU A 194 -6.80 13.27 -34.97
N GLY A 195 -6.32 12.63 -33.91
CA GLY A 195 -4.94 12.16 -33.84
C GLY A 195 -4.53 11.73 -32.44
N GLN A 196 -3.28 11.33 -32.31
CA GLN A 196 -2.67 10.89 -31.07
C GLN A 196 -1.31 11.54 -30.84
N ARG A 197 -0.94 11.71 -29.56
CA ARG A 197 0.37 12.21 -29.14
C ARG A 197 0.68 11.64 -27.76
N ASP A 198 1.82 10.97 -27.61
CA ASP A 198 2.41 10.68 -26.30
C ASP A 198 1.48 9.96 -25.29
N GLY A 199 0.55 9.14 -25.77
CA GLY A 199 -0.42 8.46 -24.93
C GLY A 199 -1.78 9.17 -24.80
N ALA A 200 -1.90 10.39 -25.31
CA ALA A 200 -3.12 11.17 -25.39
C ALA A 200 -3.80 11.06 -26.78
N ILE A 201 -5.10 11.37 -26.80
CA ILE A 201 -5.90 11.49 -28.04
C ILE A 201 -6.48 12.88 -28.18
N LEU A 202 -6.62 13.35 -29.42
CA LEU A 202 -7.24 14.61 -29.77
C LEU A 202 -8.66 14.37 -30.26
N ILE A 203 -9.64 15.07 -29.69
CA ILE A 203 -11.06 14.94 -30.04
C ILE A 203 -11.60 16.30 -30.49
N SER A 204 -12.31 16.33 -31.63
CA SER A 204 -13.05 17.52 -32.05
C SER A 204 -14.23 17.81 -31.13
N CYS A 205 -14.53 19.09 -30.94
CA CYS A 205 -15.70 19.56 -30.20
C CYS A 205 -16.42 20.64 -31.01
N GLN A 206 -17.52 21.17 -30.47
CA GLN A 206 -18.14 22.37 -30.99
C GLN A 206 -17.11 23.51 -31.00
N GLY A 207 -17.08 24.31 -32.08
CA GLY A 207 -16.33 25.57 -32.03
C GLY A 207 -16.04 26.20 -33.38
N GLY A 208 -16.69 27.36 -33.62
CA GLY A 208 -16.43 28.29 -34.72
C GLY A 208 -15.03 28.93 -34.77
N ASN A 209 -14.06 28.43 -33.98
CA ASN A 209 -12.65 28.88 -33.93
C ASN A 209 -11.63 27.77 -34.29
N GLY A 210 -12.09 26.55 -34.59
CA GLY A 210 -11.24 25.42 -35.00
C GLY A 210 -10.35 24.83 -33.89
N GLU A 211 -10.81 24.86 -32.63
CA GLU A 211 -10.12 24.26 -31.47
C GLU A 211 -10.56 22.79 -31.23
N ALA A 212 -9.76 22.05 -30.47
CA ALA A 212 -10.04 20.67 -30.07
C ALA A 212 -9.56 20.38 -28.64
N VAL A 213 -9.88 19.19 -28.12
CA VAL A 213 -9.55 18.79 -26.75
C VAL A 213 -8.68 17.54 -26.75
N TRP A 214 -7.49 17.66 -26.15
CA TRP A 214 -6.66 16.51 -25.80
C TRP A 214 -7.22 15.83 -24.55
N ILE A 215 -7.29 14.50 -24.56
CA ILE A 215 -7.56 13.66 -23.39
C ILE A 215 -6.34 12.78 -23.17
N THR A 216 -5.64 12.98 -22.05
CA THR A 216 -4.39 12.25 -21.78
C THR A 216 -4.65 10.89 -21.14
N HIS A 217 -5.69 10.77 -20.31
CA HIS A 217 -5.95 9.56 -19.54
C HIS A 217 -7.43 9.19 -19.56
N MET A 218 -7.70 7.89 -19.59
CA MET A 218 -9.05 7.34 -19.58
C MET A 218 -9.17 6.14 -18.64
N LYS A 219 -10.40 5.79 -18.26
CA LYS A 219 -10.71 4.58 -17.50
C LYS A 219 -12.08 4.04 -17.94
N ARG A 220 -12.13 2.79 -18.41
CA ARG A 220 -13.41 2.12 -18.72
C ARG A 220 -14.26 1.97 -17.46
N VAL A 221 -15.58 2.08 -17.59
CA VAL A 221 -16.50 1.56 -16.57
C VAL A 221 -16.27 0.03 -16.47
N ARG A 222 -16.47 -0.55 -15.28
CA ARG A 222 -16.24 -1.98 -14.97
C ARG A 222 -16.60 -2.92 -16.15
N PRO A 223 -15.83 -4.01 -16.38
CA PRO A 223 -14.95 -4.68 -15.41
C PRO A 223 -13.51 -4.13 -15.31
N TYR A 224 -13.04 -3.37 -16.30
CA TYR A 224 -11.65 -2.87 -16.36
C TYR A 224 -11.53 -1.46 -15.75
N ASN A 225 -11.25 -1.36 -14.46
CA ASN A 225 -11.29 -0.13 -13.65
C ASN A 225 -9.90 0.48 -13.36
N ILE A 226 -8.97 0.49 -14.33
CA ILE A 226 -7.64 1.11 -14.19
C ILE A 226 -7.57 2.38 -15.04
N LYS A 227 -7.07 3.47 -14.47
CA LYS A 227 -6.78 4.70 -15.22
C LYS A 227 -5.46 4.53 -15.97
N LEU A 228 -5.47 4.70 -17.28
CA LEU A 228 -4.33 4.52 -18.18
C LEU A 228 -4.22 5.69 -19.16
N PRO A 229 -3.07 5.88 -19.84
CA PRO A 229 -2.99 6.74 -21.01
C PRO A 229 -4.12 6.42 -22.00
N ALA A 230 -4.75 7.44 -22.57
CA ALA A 230 -5.94 7.28 -23.41
C ALA A 230 -5.72 6.28 -24.55
N THR A 231 -4.54 6.30 -25.20
CA THR A 231 -4.21 5.38 -26.29
C THR A 231 -4.15 3.91 -25.87
N ARG A 232 -3.93 3.60 -24.58
CA ARG A 232 -3.96 2.22 -24.06
C ARG A 232 -5.37 1.71 -23.73
N VAL A 233 -6.38 2.59 -23.83
CA VAL A 233 -7.77 2.24 -23.52
C VAL A 233 -8.64 2.14 -24.77
N ILE A 234 -8.23 2.82 -25.84
CA ILE A 234 -8.90 2.79 -27.14
C ILE A 234 -8.58 1.48 -27.85
N ASP A 235 -9.49 1.08 -28.73
CA ASP A 235 -9.28 -0.08 -29.59
C ASP A 235 -8.00 0.11 -30.45
N PRO A 236 -7.08 -0.89 -30.47
CA PRO A 236 -5.83 -0.80 -31.23
C PRO A 236 -6.04 -0.55 -32.73
N ASP A 237 -7.08 -1.11 -33.34
CA ASP A 237 -7.34 -0.95 -34.76
C ASP A 237 -7.77 0.50 -35.04
N GLN A 238 -8.66 1.05 -34.21
CA GLN A 238 -9.04 2.47 -34.31
C GLN A 238 -7.82 3.38 -34.09
N LEU A 239 -7.00 3.09 -33.07
CA LEU A 239 -5.81 3.88 -32.76
C LEU A 239 -4.80 3.87 -33.91
N SER A 240 -4.62 2.74 -34.58
CA SER A 240 -3.67 2.58 -35.70
C SER A 240 -4.00 3.47 -36.91
N THR A 241 -5.26 3.85 -37.07
CA THR A 241 -5.70 4.77 -38.14
C THR A 241 -5.46 6.25 -37.82
N LEU A 242 -5.17 6.60 -36.56
CA LEU A 242 -5.02 7.99 -36.15
C LEU A 242 -3.60 8.50 -36.43
N PRO A 243 -3.47 9.71 -37.01
CA PRO A 243 -2.16 10.30 -37.24
C PRO A 243 -1.45 10.59 -35.92
N ILE A 244 -0.14 10.35 -35.89
CA ILE A 244 0.73 10.76 -34.78
C ILE A 244 1.07 12.23 -34.97
N LEU A 245 0.54 13.08 -34.11
CA LEU A 245 0.70 14.54 -34.16
C LEU A 245 1.90 14.92 -33.29
N SER A 246 3.13 14.85 -33.82
CA SER A 246 4.33 15.17 -33.04
C SER A 246 4.42 16.65 -32.64
N VAL A 247 5.16 16.94 -31.58
CA VAL A 247 5.51 18.28 -31.15
C VAL A 247 6.98 18.29 -30.72
N SER A 248 7.69 19.37 -31.03
CA SER A 248 9.08 19.53 -30.61
C SER A 248 9.19 19.75 -29.10
N PHE A 249 10.26 19.24 -28.48
CA PHE A 249 10.53 19.49 -27.06
C PHE A 249 10.80 20.97 -26.75
N ASN A 250 11.07 21.84 -27.72
CA ASN A 250 11.18 23.29 -27.47
C ASN A 250 9.84 24.04 -27.49
N THR A 251 8.71 23.35 -27.66
CA THR A 251 7.37 23.95 -27.66
C THR A 251 6.79 23.98 -26.24
N VAL A 252 6.71 25.17 -25.66
CA VAL A 252 6.09 25.41 -24.35
C VAL A 252 4.56 25.31 -24.44
N PRO A 253 3.87 24.48 -23.63
CA PRO A 253 2.46 24.15 -23.82
C PRO A 253 1.43 25.19 -23.35
N THR A 254 1.84 26.27 -22.67
CA THR A 254 0.95 27.17 -21.88
C THR A 254 -0.38 27.51 -22.56
N ASP A 255 -1.43 26.75 -22.23
CA ASP A 255 -2.80 26.82 -22.75
C ASP A 255 -2.95 26.88 -24.29
N VAL A 256 -1.98 26.31 -25.02
CA VAL A 256 -1.95 26.25 -26.50
C VAL A 256 -2.00 24.84 -27.07
N THR A 257 -1.42 23.85 -26.39
CA THR A 257 -1.42 22.44 -26.82
C THR A 257 -1.06 21.51 -25.66
N PHE A 258 -1.25 20.20 -25.81
CA PHE A 258 -0.71 19.22 -24.88
C PHE A 258 0.75 18.91 -25.23
N ASN A 259 1.65 19.20 -24.30
CA ASN A 259 3.03 18.72 -24.31
C ASN A 259 3.48 18.46 -22.87
N GLU A 260 3.83 17.23 -22.54
CA GLU A 260 4.23 16.86 -21.18
C GLU A 260 5.73 16.91 -20.94
N ILE A 261 6.57 16.95 -21.99
CA ILE A 261 8.02 17.13 -21.91
C ILE A 261 8.40 18.32 -22.77
N TYR A 262 9.03 19.33 -22.18
CA TYR A 262 9.54 20.46 -22.94
C TYR A 262 10.74 21.10 -22.25
N TYR A 263 11.56 21.81 -23.01
CA TYR A 263 12.62 22.63 -22.47
C TYR A 263 12.58 24.06 -23.01
N GLU A 264 13.04 24.98 -22.18
CA GLU A 264 13.26 26.37 -22.53
C GLU A 264 14.71 26.75 -22.21
N LYS A 265 15.35 27.51 -23.11
CA LYS A 265 16.70 28.01 -22.91
C LYS A 265 16.65 29.49 -22.52
N LYS A 266 17.27 29.83 -21.39
CA LYS A 266 17.46 31.20 -20.92
C LYS A 266 18.96 31.43 -20.72
N ASN A 267 19.59 32.12 -21.67
CA ASN A 267 21.04 32.31 -21.70
C ASN A 267 21.80 30.96 -21.63
N ASP A 268 22.65 30.77 -20.61
CA ASP A 268 23.43 29.55 -20.39
C ASP A 268 22.69 28.47 -19.58
N ILE A 269 21.39 28.65 -19.33
CA ILE A 269 20.57 27.76 -18.51
C ILE A 269 19.47 27.15 -19.37
N ILE A 270 19.29 25.83 -19.26
CA ILE A 270 18.17 25.10 -19.88
C ILE A 270 17.27 24.57 -18.76
N PHE A 271 15.99 24.88 -18.82
CA PHE A 271 14.97 24.34 -17.93
C PHE A 271 14.23 23.23 -18.66
N LEU A 272 14.36 21.99 -18.18
CA LEU A 272 13.67 20.81 -18.69
C LEU A 272 12.48 20.48 -17.79
N HIS A 273 11.27 20.61 -18.33
CA HIS A 273 10.00 20.32 -17.69
C HIS A 273 9.49 18.94 -18.11
N PHE A 274 8.93 18.20 -17.16
CA PHE A 274 8.29 16.90 -17.38
C PHE A 274 7.09 16.73 -16.44
N ASP A 275 5.91 17.21 -16.84
CA ASP A 275 4.66 17.19 -16.04
C ASP A 275 3.86 15.91 -16.30
N PHE A 276 4.46 14.76 -15.95
CA PHE A 276 3.78 13.48 -16.11
C PHE A 276 2.58 13.37 -15.16
N TYR A 277 1.48 12.82 -15.65
CA TYR A 277 0.24 12.72 -14.88
C TYR A 277 0.43 11.93 -13.57
N ASN A 278 0.11 12.56 -12.43
CA ASN A 278 0.41 12.07 -11.06
C ASN A 278 1.91 11.81 -10.77
N GLY A 279 2.83 12.35 -11.55
CA GLY A 279 4.27 12.11 -11.44
C GLY A 279 4.69 10.66 -11.74
N ALA A 280 3.80 9.82 -12.29
CA ALA A 280 4.11 8.43 -12.61
C ALA A 280 4.81 8.35 -13.98
N MET A 281 5.94 7.65 -14.04
CA MET A 281 6.80 7.60 -15.22
C MET A 281 6.75 6.22 -15.86
N SER A 282 6.00 6.07 -16.95
CA SER A 282 5.96 4.81 -17.70
C SER A 282 7.27 4.56 -18.45
N THR A 283 7.47 3.33 -18.93
CA THR A 283 8.63 2.98 -19.76
C THR A 283 8.81 3.94 -20.94
N THR A 284 7.74 4.24 -21.67
CA THR A 284 7.77 5.14 -22.85
C THR A 284 7.99 6.61 -22.48
N GLN A 285 7.46 7.06 -21.33
CA GLN A 285 7.74 8.41 -20.81
C GLN A 285 9.20 8.57 -20.39
N CYS A 286 9.78 7.56 -19.74
CA CYS A 286 11.21 7.56 -19.40
C CYS A 286 12.08 7.61 -20.66
N GLN A 287 11.74 6.82 -21.68
CA GLN A 287 12.46 6.83 -22.97
C GLN A 287 12.38 8.18 -23.68
N ARG A 288 11.22 8.82 -23.72
CA ARG A 288 11.08 10.18 -24.29
C ARG A 288 11.82 11.24 -23.48
N LEU A 289 11.83 11.12 -22.15
CA LEU A 289 12.63 12.03 -21.31
C LEU A 289 14.12 11.85 -21.55
N LEU A 290 14.58 10.61 -21.72
CA LEU A 290 15.96 10.32 -22.13
C LEU A 290 16.27 10.90 -23.51
N GLN A 291 15.34 10.81 -24.46
CA GLN A 291 15.48 11.44 -25.77
C GLN A 291 15.64 12.96 -25.64
N ALA A 292 14.78 13.63 -24.86
CA ALA A 292 14.90 15.07 -24.61
C ALA A 292 16.25 15.45 -23.97
N LEU A 293 16.74 14.66 -23.00
CA LEU A 293 18.07 14.85 -22.40
C LEU A 293 19.20 14.67 -23.41
N ASN A 294 19.08 13.71 -24.32
CA ASN A 294 20.06 13.51 -25.39
C ASN A 294 20.06 14.69 -26.37
N GLU A 295 18.88 15.18 -26.77
CA GLU A 295 18.76 16.37 -27.62
C GLU A 295 19.33 17.61 -26.95
N ILE A 296 19.03 17.82 -25.66
CA ILE A 296 19.56 18.95 -24.87
C ILE A 296 21.09 18.91 -24.79
N GLU A 297 21.68 17.74 -24.61
CA GLU A 297 23.15 17.63 -24.53
C GLU A 297 23.85 18.06 -25.83
N GLN A 298 23.17 17.91 -26.98
CA GLN A 298 23.67 18.39 -28.27
C GLN A 298 23.53 19.90 -28.47
N ILE A 299 22.80 20.60 -27.60
CA ILE A 299 22.66 22.05 -27.69
C ILE A 299 23.98 22.71 -27.32
N ASN A 300 24.55 23.44 -28.27
CA ASN A 300 25.74 24.24 -28.04
C ASN A 300 25.46 25.37 -27.04
N ASN A 301 26.49 25.73 -26.28
CA ASN A 301 26.53 26.94 -25.46
C ASN A 301 25.44 27.00 -24.38
N PHE A 302 25.49 26.04 -23.43
CA PHE A 302 24.82 26.13 -22.13
C PHE A 302 25.71 25.52 -21.06
N LYS A 303 25.53 25.94 -19.81
CA LYS A 303 26.31 25.51 -18.65
C LYS A 303 25.49 24.71 -17.66
N ILE A 304 24.21 25.06 -17.52
CA ILE A 304 23.35 24.52 -16.45
C ILE A 304 22.10 23.89 -17.04
N LEU A 305 21.76 22.70 -16.54
CA LEU A 305 20.48 22.03 -16.79
C LEU A 305 19.67 21.99 -15.50
N VAL A 306 18.45 22.54 -15.53
CA VAL A 306 17.49 22.51 -14.43
C VAL A 306 16.38 21.51 -14.76
N LEU A 307 16.28 20.45 -13.97
CA LEU A 307 15.19 19.46 -14.01
C LEU A 307 14.02 20.01 -13.18
N CYS A 308 12.92 20.35 -13.84
CA CYS A 308 11.81 21.07 -13.22
C CYS A 308 10.68 20.16 -12.73
N GLY A 309 10.54 18.96 -13.30
CA GLY A 309 9.38 18.10 -13.07
C GLY A 309 8.06 18.81 -13.38
N GLY A 310 6.99 18.42 -12.69
CA GLY A 310 5.71 19.11 -12.68
C GLY A 310 5.50 19.94 -11.40
N ARG A 311 4.60 20.93 -11.47
CA ARG A 311 4.27 21.79 -10.32
C ARG A 311 3.70 21.01 -9.12
N SER A 312 2.89 20.00 -9.39
CA SER A 312 2.28 19.16 -8.35
C SER A 312 3.20 18.03 -7.88
N TYR A 313 4.05 17.53 -8.77
CA TYR A 313 4.96 16.41 -8.52
C TYR A 313 6.23 16.60 -9.31
N PHE A 314 7.38 16.47 -8.65
CA PHE A 314 8.62 16.28 -9.39
C PHE A 314 8.61 14.91 -10.09
N SER A 315 8.42 13.83 -9.32
CA SER A 315 8.22 12.46 -9.81
C SER A 315 7.82 11.53 -8.66
N ASN A 316 7.07 10.47 -8.97
CA ASN A 316 6.73 9.37 -8.06
C ASN A 316 7.37 8.03 -8.50
N GLY A 317 8.28 8.05 -9.48
CA GLY A 317 8.95 6.87 -10.01
C GLY A 317 8.10 6.08 -11.02
N ILE A 318 8.28 4.75 -11.05
CA ILE A 318 7.67 3.85 -12.03
C ILE A 318 6.14 3.90 -12.08
N HIS A 319 5.57 3.62 -13.26
CA HIS A 319 4.13 3.79 -13.50
C HIS A 319 3.31 2.54 -13.17
N LEU A 320 2.96 2.37 -11.90
CA LEU A 320 2.26 1.19 -11.38
C LEU A 320 0.96 0.82 -12.12
N ASN A 321 0.19 1.80 -12.62
CA ASN A 321 -1.02 1.49 -13.39
C ASN A 321 -0.72 0.86 -14.76
N VAL A 322 0.33 1.32 -15.44
CA VAL A 322 0.75 0.79 -16.75
C VAL A 322 1.32 -0.61 -16.56
N ILE A 323 2.12 -0.80 -15.50
CA ILE A 323 2.61 -2.12 -15.07
C ILE A 323 1.45 -3.07 -14.77
N GLU A 324 0.45 -2.65 -13.99
CA GLU A 324 -0.67 -3.53 -13.61
C GLU A 324 -1.55 -3.90 -14.81
N ALA A 325 -1.66 -3.02 -15.81
CA ALA A 325 -2.40 -3.26 -17.04
C ALA A 325 -1.61 -4.05 -18.10
N ALA A 326 -0.29 -4.25 -17.92
CA ALA A 326 0.51 -5.03 -18.85
C ALA A 326 0.11 -6.51 -18.82
N GLU A 327 0.25 -7.16 -19.98
CA GLU A 327 0.09 -8.60 -20.15
C GLU A 327 1.04 -9.35 -19.20
N ASP A 328 2.33 -9.02 -19.28
CA ASP A 328 3.33 -9.45 -18.31
C ASP A 328 3.79 -8.27 -17.44
N LYS A 329 3.33 -8.30 -16.19
CA LYS A 329 3.61 -7.27 -15.17
C LYS A 329 5.07 -7.31 -14.70
N TYR A 330 5.72 -8.46 -14.76
CA TYR A 330 7.13 -8.60 -14.42
C TYR A 330 7.98 -7.95 -15.50
N ILE A 331 7.73 -8.26 -16.78
CA ILE A 331 8.45 -7.68 -17.92
C ILE A 331 8.28 -6.16 -17.93
N GLU A 332 7.04 -5.64 -17.80
CA GLU A 332 6.82 -4.18 -17.77
C GLU A 332 7.46 -3.53 -16.54
N SER A 333 7.41 -4.16 -15.35
CA SER A 333 8.12 -3.63 -14.16
C SER A 333 9.62 -3.53 -14.41
N TYR A 334 10.22 -4.57 -15.02
CA TYR A 334 11.65 -4.63 -15.30
C TYR A 334 12.08 -3.65 -16.40
N ALA A 335 11.27 -3.49 -17.45
CA ALA A 335 11.49 -2.50 -18.50
C ALA A 335 11.38 -1.07 -17.94
N ASN A 336 10.37 -0.79 -17.12
CA ASN A 336 10.14 0.54 -16.58
C ASN A 336 11.26 0.98 -15.62
N ILE A 337 11.74 0.08 -14.74
CA ILE A 337 12.85 0.42 -13.82
C ILE A 337 14.16 0.65 -14.58
N ASN A 338 14.42 -0.11 -15.66
CA ASN A 338 15.61 0.11 -16.49
C ASN A 338 15.54 1.44 -17.22
N ALA A 339 14.39 1.78 -17.81
CA ALA A 339 14.21 3.05 -18.50
C ALA A 339 14.38 4.25 -17.55
N LEU A 340 13.90 4.16 -16.31
CA LEU A 340 14.14 5.19 -15.29
C LEU A 340 15.62 5.27 -14.88
N ASN A 341 16.29 4.12 -14.72
CA ASN A 341 17.73 4.08 -14.47
C ASN A 341 18.55 4.69 -15.62
N ASP A 342 18.09 4.58 -16.87
CA ASP A 342 18.78 5.18 -18.02
C ASP A 342 18.67 6.72 -18.01
N VAL A 343 17.50 7.25 -17.64
CA VAL A 343 17.31 8.70 -17.41
C VAL A 343 18.25 9.20 -16.32
N ILE A 344 18.32 8.49 -15.19
CA ILE A 344 19.16 8.88 -14.06
C ILE A 344 20.64 8.81 -14.43
N LEU A 345 21.07 7.75 -15.11
CA LEU A 345 22.45 7.62 -15.59
C LEU A 345 22.81 8.76 -16.53
N LYS A 346 21.88 9.17 -17.40
CA LYS A 346 22.10 10.30 -18.31
C LYS A 346 22.31 11.61 -17.56
N ILE A 347 21.53 11.87 -16.51
CA ILE A 347 21.69 13.07 -15.66
C ILE A 347 23.07 13.05 -14.98
N MET A 348 23.44 11.91 -14.39
CA MET A 348 24.72 11.74 -13.69
C MET A 348 25.94 11.79 -14.61
N SER A 349 25.78 11.44 -15.90
CA SER A 349 26.89 11.39 -16.86
C SER A 349 27.22 12.74 -17.49
N MET A 350 26.44 13.81 -17.23
CA MET A 350 26.70 15.16 -17.71
C MET A 350 27.88 15.84 -16.98
N LYS A 351 29.09 15.32 -17.17
CA LYS A 351 30.31 15.75 -16.44
C LYS A 351 30.76 17.18 -16.73
N ASN A 352 30.32 17.74 -17.85
CA ASN A 352 30.69 19.09 -18.29
C ASN A 352 29.57 20.11 -18.11
N LYS A 353 28.51 19.74 -17.38
CA LYS A 353 27.35 20.60 -17.07
C LYS A 353 27.08 20.51 -15.58
N ILE A 354 26.52 21.59 -15.03
CA ILE A 354 25.94 21.56 -13.69
C ILE A 354 24.46 21.22 -13.81
N THR A 355 24.00 20.23 -13.07
CA THR A 355 22.60 19.79 -13.04
C THR A 355 21.93 20.21 -11.74
N ILE A 356 20.70 20.70 -11.82
CA ILE A 356 19.90 21.16 -10.69
C ILE A 356 18.53 20.48 -10.73
N SER A 357 18.13 19.78 -9.69
CA SER A 357 16.73 19.37 -9.49
C SER A 357 15.98 20.49 -8.78
N ALA A 358 14.95 21.03 -9.43
CA ALA A 358 14.04 22.02 -8.85
C ALA A 358 12.73 21.33 -8.43
N LEU A 359 12.64 20.94 -7.16
CA LEU A 359 11.48 20.27 -6.58
C LEU A 359 10.32 21.26 -6.39
N GLN A 360 9.52 21.49 -7.43
CA GLN A 360 8.32 22.33 -7.36
C GLN A 360 7.19 21.65 -6.58
N GLY A 361 7.07 20.33 -6.71
CA GLY A 361 6.06 19.52 -6.06
C GLY A 361 6.67 18.28 -5.41
N ASN A 362 5.79 17.47 -4.83
CA ASN A 362 6.19 16.28 -4.05
C ASN A 362 6.97 15.27 -4.88
N ALA A 363 7.83 14.51 -4.21
CA ALA A 363 8.53 13.39 -4.81
C ALA A 363 8.39 12.13 -3.97
N GLY A 364 8.24 10.98 -4.60
CA GLY A 364 8.09 9.69 -3.93
C GLY A 364 8.90 8.58 -4.58
N ALA A 365 9.38 7.63 -3.77
CA ALA A 365 10.11 6.45 -4.20
C ALA A 365 11.25 6.82 -5.19
N GLY A 366 11.23 6.26 -6.40
CA GLY A 366 12.20 6.55 -7.46
C GLY A 366 12.28 8.00 -7.88
N GLY A 367 11.22 8.79 -7.70
CA GLY A 367 11.25 10.23 -7.98
C GLY A 367 12.11 11.02 -6.99
N VAL A 368 12.19 10.59 -5.73
CA VAL A 368 13.16 11.18 -4.79
C VAL A 368 14.58 10.84 -5.26
N MET A 369 14.85 9.56 -5.54
CA MET A 369 16.19 9.11 -5.94
C MET A 369 16.66 9.76 -7.25
N MET A 370 15.74 9.95 -8.20
CA MET A 370 15.99 10.71 -9.43
C MET A 370 16.40 12.15 -9.14
N SER A 371 15.75 12.82 -8.18
CA SER A 371 16.12 14.21 -7.85
C SER A 371 17.56 14.32 -7.34
N LEU A 372 18.04 13.31 -6.60
CA LEU A 372 19.37 13.27 -6.01
C LEU A 372 20.49 13.02 -7.03
N ALA A 373 20.14 12.65 -8.26
CA ALA A 373 21.08 12.45 -9.36
C ALA A 373 21.66 13.76 -9.90
N ALA A 374 20.99 14.89 -9.63
CA ALA A 374 21.50 16.21 -9.94
C ALA A 374 22.62 16.63 -8.95
N ASP A 375 23.48 17.55 -9.38
CA ASP A 375 24.53 18.11 -8.52
C ASP A 375 23.91 18.87 -7.34
N TYR A 376 22.88 19.69 -7.62
CA TYR A 376 22.13 20.43 -6.61
C TYR A 376 20.65 20.06 -6.61
N VAL A 377 20.04 20.06 -5.43
CA VAL A 377 18.62 19.83 -5.21
C VAL A 377 18.05 21.01 -4.44
N TYR A 378 17.22 21.80 -5.11
CA TYR A 378 16.53 22.95 -4.55
C TYR A 378 15.03 22.68 -4.47
N ALA A 379 14.40 23.10 -3.37
CA ALA A 379 12.98 22.89 -3.13
C ALA A 379 12.30 24.17 -2.61
N ASN A 380 10.98 24.18 -2.68
CA ASN A 380 10.17 25.05 -1.81
C ASN A 380 9.85 24.34 -0.48
N SER A 381 9.43 25.10 0.53
CA SER A 381 9.23 24.58 1.88
C SER A 381 8.05 23.62 2.03
N GLU A 382 7.11 23.62 1.08
CA GLU A 382 5.88 22.82 1.11
C GLU A 382 6.06 21.41 0.55
N VAL A 383 7.22 21.12 -0.07
CA VAL A 383 7.51 19.80 -0.63
C VAL A 383 7.54 18.73 0.46
N VAL A 384 6.88 17.62 0.16
CA VAL A 384 6.96 16.37 0.93
C VAL A 384 7.65 15.31 0.09
N LEU A 385 8.67 14.68 0.68
CA LEU A 385 9.45 13.60 0.09
C LEU A 385 9.08 12.27 0.75
N ASN A 386 8.94 11.22 -0.05
CA ASN A 386 8.77 9.84 0.46
C ASN A 386 9.95 8.98 -0.02
N PRO A 387 11.11 9.03 0.64
CA PRO A 387 12.37 8.41 0.19
C PRO A 387 12.42 6.91 0.50
N HIS A 388 11.36 6.15 0.19
CA HIS A 388 11.30 4.73 0.52
C HIS A 388 10.46 3.90 -0.46
N TYR A 389 10.76 2.60 -0.49
CA TYR A 389 10.10 1.60 -1.35
C TYR A 389 9.44 0.47 -0.55
N ARG A 390 9.78 0.37 0.74
CA ARG A 390 9.48 -0.79 1.59
C ARG A 390 7.98 -1.06 1.76
N THR A 391 7.15 -0.02 1.79
CA THR A 391 5.67 -0.18 1.86
C THR A 391 5.08 -0.82 0.62
N MET A 392 5.80 -0.80 -0.51
CA MET A 392 5.45 -1.49 -1.75
C MET A 392 6.10 -2.88 -1.85
N GLY A 393 6.86 -3.33 -0.85
CA GLY A 393 7.60 -4.60 -0.92
C GLY A 393 8.77 -4.57 -1.91
N LEU A 394 9.30 -3.38 -2.20
CA LEU A 394 10.40 -3.16 -3.14
C LEU A 394 11.68 -2.76 -2.39
N PHE A 395 12.83 -3.18 -2.91
CA PHE A 395 14.16 -2.79 -2.47
C PHE A 395 14.51 -1.35 -2.91
N GLY A 396 14.11 -0.98 -4.14
CA GLY A 396 14.48 0.29 -4.79
C GLY A 396 15.70 0.14 -5.71
N SER A 397 15.75 0.92 -6.80
CA SER A 397 16.94 1.04 -7.65
C SER A 397 17.30 2.51 -7.82
N GLU A 398 17.39 3.04 -9.04
CA GLU A 398 17.63 4.46 -9.24
C GLU A 398 18.98 4.93 -8.65
N TYR A 399 19.96 4.01 -8.56
CA TYR A 399 21.29 4.23 -7.97
C TYR A 399 21.21 4.75 -6.53
N TRP A 400 20.13 4.44 -5.81
CA TRP A 400 19.93 4.93 -4.45
C TRP A 400 21.04 4.45 -3.50
N THR A 401 21.58 3.25 -3.73
CA THR A 401 22.70 2.71 -2.92
C THR A 401 23.98 3.54 -3.07
N TYR A 402 24.10 4.31 -4.15
CA TYR A 402 25.18 5.26 -4.39
C TYR A 402 24.80 6.69 -3.98
N ASN A 403 23.75 7.27 -4.58
CA ASN A 403 23.44 8.70 -4.42
C ASN A 403 22.91 9.05 -3.03
N LEU A 404 22.04 8.21 -2.45
CA LEU A 404 21.44 8.51 -1.15
C LEU A 404 22.51 8.47 -0.06
N SER A 405 23.30 7.40 -0.03
CA SER A 405 24.38 7.23 0.94
C SER A 405 25.49 8.28 0.78
N ARG A 406 25.80 8.71 -0.45
CA ARG A 406 26.74 9.81 -0.72
C ARG A 406 26.27 11.14 -0.12
N ARG A 407 24.97 11.44 -0.16
CA ARG A 407 24.42 12.71 0.36
C ARG A 407 24.32 12.73 1.88
N ILE A 408 23.76 11.69 2.49
CA ILE A 408 23.38 11.72 3.91
C ILE A 408 24.08 10.68 4.78
N GLY A 409 24.97 9.86 4.22
CA GLY A 409 25.61 8.74 4.90
C GLY A 409 24.74 7.48 4.94
N PHE A 410 25.38 6.33 5.17
CA PHE A 410 24.74 5.02 5.13
C PHE A 410 23.65 4.86 6.20
N ASP A 411 23.90 5.28 7.43
CA ASP A 411 22.97 5.09 8.54
C ASP A 411 21.69 5.90 8.38
N ASN A 412 21.80 7.18 7.97
CA ASN A 412 20.63 8.01 7.68
C ASN A 412 19.87 7.48 6.47
N ALA A 413 20.57 7.08 5.40
CA ALA A 413 19.95 6.47 4.22
C ALA A 413 19.12 5.23 4.60
N ARG A 414 19.67 4.36 5.45
CA ARG A 414 18.96 3.20 6.00
C ARG A 414 17.78 3.62 6.87
N GLN A 415 17.96 4.59 7.76
CA GLN A 415 16.91 5.03 8.68
C GLN A 415 15.69 5.56 7.92
N ILE A 416 15.86 6.48 6.96
CA ILE A 416 14.73 7.10 6.27
C ILE A 416 14.03 6.12 5.31
N THR A 417 14.78 5.20 4.69
CA THR A 417 14.21 4.16 3.82
C THR A 417 13.49 3.06 4.61
N GLU A 418 13.93 2.77 5.84
CA GLU A 418 13.29 1.78 6.70
C GLU A 418 12.08 2.32 7.49
N ALA A 419 12.12 3.58 7.94
CA ALA A 419 11.07 4.19 8.74
C ALA A 419 9.74 4.32 7.98
N CYS A 420 9.83 4.53 6.66
CA CYS A 420 8.66 4.73 5.79
C CYS A 420 7.79 5.93 6.19
N GLU A 421 8.43 6.99 6.69
CA GLU A 421 7.79 8.24 7.08
C GLU A 421 7.97 9.30 5.99
N PRO A 422 6.95 10.13 5.73
CA PRO A 422 7.11 11.28 4.86
C PRO A 422 8.09 12.28 5.49
N LEU A 423 8.96 12.85 4.66
CA LEU A 423 9.98 13.82 5.04
C LEU A 423 9.58 15.20 4.51
N SER A 424 9.44 16.19 5.41
CA SER A 424 9.29 17.59 5.01
C SER A 424 10.56 18.11 4.33
N ALA A 425 10.43 19.12 3.47
CA ALA A 425 11.58 19.84 2.90
C ALA A 425 12.56 20.34 3.98
N GLN A 426 12.06 20.90 5.09
CA GLN A 426 12.88 21.37 6.20
C GLN A 426 13.78 20.26 6.76
N LYS A 427 13.17 19.13 7.11
CA LYS A 427 13.92 17.97 7.59
C LYS A 427 14.90 17.42 6.56
N ALA A 428 14.54 17.47 5.27
CA ALA A 428 15.43 17.06 4.19
C ALA A 428 16.66 17.97 4.05
N GLU A 429 16.51 19.29 4.24
CA GLU A 429 17.63 20.25 4.26
C GLU A 429 18.51 20.05 5.50
N GLU A 430 17.91 19.86 6.69
CA GLU A 430 18.63 19.60 7.95
C GLU A 430 19.57 18.39 7.88
N ILE A 431 19.16 17.32 7.20
CA ILE A 431 19.96 16.11 7.05
C ILE A 431 20.83 16.13 5.79
N HIS A 432 20.86 17.24 5.04
CA HIS A 432 21.58 17.40 3.78
C HIS A 432 21.13 16.45 2.65
N LEU A 433 19.87 15.99 2.70
CA LEU A 433 19.28 15.24 1.59
C LEU A 433 19.01 16.17 0.39
N ILE A 434 18.54 17.37 0.66
CA ILE A 434 18.45 18.47 -0.31
C ILE A 434 19.43 19.58 0.07
N ASP A 435 19.83 20.37 -0.91
CA ASP A 435 20.87 21.39 -0.73
C ASP A 435 20.31 22.68 -0.12
N ARG A 436 19.17 23.17 -0.64
CA ARG A 436 18.52 24.38 -0.13
C ARG A 436 17.01 24.43 -0.32
N ILE A 437 16.33 25.04 0.65
CA ILE A 437 14.99 25.58 0.48
C ILE A 437 15.09 27.05 0.04
N LEU A 438 14.55 27.40 -1.13
CA LEU A 438 14.72 28.74 -1.71
C LEU A 438 13.52 29.67 -1.51
N CYS A 439 12.34 29.11 -1.27
CA CYS A 439 11.09 29.85 -1.15
C CYS A 439 10.04 29.05 -0.38
N GLN A 440 8.92 29.71 -0.05
CA GLN A 440 7.84 29.05 0.68
C GLN A 440 7.02 28.12 -0.23
N SER A 441 6.60 28.62 -1.40
CA SER A 441 5.68 27.93 -2.30
C SER A 441 6.27 27.66 -3.69
N SER A 442 5.54 26.88 -4.50
CA SER A 442 5.92 26.55 -5.88
C SER A 442 5.95 27.73 -6.85
N ASP A 443 5.21 28.82 -6.59
CA ASP A 443 5.08 29.96 -7.52
C ASP A 443 6.39 30.71 -7.76
N GLU A 444 7.28 30.74 -6.76
CA GLU A 444 8.52 31.50 -6.83
C GLU A 444 9.75 30.62 -7.12
N LEU A 445 9.61 29.30 -7.06
CA LEU A 445 10.77 28.40 -7.02
C LEU A 445 11.62 28.52 -8.28
N LEU A 446 11.03 28.42 -9.47
CA LEU A 446 11.81 28.44 -10.71
C LEU A 446 12.52 29.78 -10.90
N THR A 447 11.91 30.90 -10.50
CA THR A 447 12.55 32.22 -10.53
C THR A 447 13.74 32.27 -9.56
N LYS A 448 13.61 31.73 -8.35
CA LYS A 448 14.72 31.67 -7.39
C LYS A 448 15.84 30.72 -7.87
N VAL A 449 15.48 29.59 -8.47
CA VAL A 449 16.44 28.65 -9.07
C VAL A 449 17.16 29.30 -10.24
N GLU A 450 16.48 30.08 -11.08
CA GLU A 450 17.08 30.86 -12.16
C GLU A 450 18.13 31.85 -11.63
N MET A 451 17.80 32.60 -10.56
CA MET A 451 18.76 33.50 -9.90
C MET A 451 19.99 32.75 -9.37
N MET A 452 19.78 31.61 -8.70
CA MET A 452 20.89 30.78 -8.19
C MET A 452 21.73 30.21 -9.32
N ALA A 453 21.09 29.72 -10.39
CA ALA A 453 21.77 29.18 -11.56
C ALA A 453 22.61 30.25 -12.26
N HIS A 454 22.13 31.50 -12.38
CA HIS A 454 22.93 32.59 -12.94
C HIS A 454 24.22 32.86 -12.17
N LEU A 455 24.22 32.73 -10.84
CA LEU A 455 25.45 32.85 -10.05
C LEU A 455 26.44 31.72 -10.39
N LEU A 456 25.93 30.51 -10.63
CA LEU A 456 26.74 29.35 -11.00
C LEU A 456 27.28 29.42 -12.44
N THR A 457 26.74 30.29 -13.31
CA THR A 457 27.24 30.46 -14.69
C THR A 457 28.50 31.33 -14.81
N ILE A 458 28.88 32.04 -13.74
CA ILE A 458 30.09 32.88 -13.71
C ILE A 458 31.32 31.99 -13.97
N ASP A 459 32.13 32.29 -14.99
CA ASP A 459 33.20 31.40 -15.51
C ASP A 459 34.08 30.83 -14.40
N VAL A 460 34.64 31.69 -13.53
CA VAL A 460 35.52 31.25 -12.45
C VAL A 460 34.81 30.31 -11.46
N ILE A 461 33.54 30.54 -11.17
CA ILE A 461 32.74 29.67 -10.28
C ILE A 461 32.45 28.36 -11.00
N TYR A 462 31.97 28.44 -12.24
CA TYR A 462 31.60 27.30 -13.06
C TYR A 462 32.77 26.34 -13.29
N ASP A 463 33.92 26.85 -13.71
CA ASP A 463 35.10 26.04 -14.01
C ASP A 463 35.61 25.31 -12.76
N ASN A 464 35.58 25.98 -11.60
CA ASN A 464 35.91 25.35 -10.33
C ASN A 464 34.92 24.24 -9.94
N LEU A 465 33.62 24.46 -10.15
CA LEU A 465 32.60 23.44 -9.88
C LEU A 465 32.73 22.22 -10.80
N ILE A 466 32.97 22.43 -12.10
CA ILE A 466 33.19 21.35 -13.06
C ILE A 466 34.46 20.57 -12.73
N LYS A 467 35.54 21.27 -12.35
CA LYS A 467 36.78 20.63 -11.89
C LYS A 467 36.51 19.75 -10.67
N LYS A 468 35.85 20.29 -9.64
CA LYS A 468 35.50 19.55 -8.42
C LYS A 468 34.62 18.33 -8.73
N LYS A 469 33.61 18.49 -9.58
CA LYS A 469 32.71 17.40 -10.02
C LYS A 469 33.52 16.24 -10.65
N LYS A 470 34.44 16.55 -11.56
CA LYS A 470 35.31 15.55 -12.19
C LYS A 470 36.25 14.85 -11.21
N GLU A 471 36.79 15.59 -10.23
CA GLU A 471 37.64 15.05 -9.16
C GLU A 471 36.85 14.11 -8.24
N GLU A 472 35.63 14.49 -7.84
CA GLU A 472 34.76 13.68 -6.97
C GLU A 472 34.29 12.39 -7.64
N ASP A 473 33.92 12.44 -8.92
CA ASP A 473 33.54 11.25 -9.68
C ASP A 473 34.71 10.25 -9.75
N GLY A 474 35.92 10.75 -10.02
CA GLY A 474 37.13 9.96 -10.14
C GLY A 474 37.10 8.96 -11.31
N PRO A 475 38.14 8.10 -11.44
CA PRO A 475 38.27 7.18 -12.57
C PRO A 475 37.28 6.00 -12.51
N LEU A 476 36.90 5.55 -11.30
CA LEU A 476 36.01 4.40 -11.09
C LEU A 476 34.52 4.75 -11.05
N PHE A 477 34.16 5.98 -11.42
CA PHE A 477 32.77 6.46 -11.35
C PHE A 477 31.78 5.51 -12.03
N TYR A 478 32.03 5.19 -13.30
CA TYR A 478 31.13 4.36 -14.09
C TYR A 478 31.10 2.91 -13.60
N ASP A 479 32.23 2.37 -13.14
CA ASP A 479 32.29 1.01 -12.57
C ASP A 479 31.46 0.91 -11.29
N LYS A 480 31.54 1.94 -10.42
CA LYS A 480 30.70 2.02 -9.21
C LYS A 480 29.22 2.07 -9.56
N LEU A 481 28.83 2.91 -10.51
CA LEU A 481 27.43 3.02 -10.94
C LEU A 481 26.93 1.71 -11.56
N ALA A 482 27.74 1.06 -12.40
CA ALA A 482 27.40 -0.22 -13.01
C ALA A 482 27.21 -1.33 -11.94
N ALA A 483 28.09 -1.40 -10.95
CA ALA A 483 27.98 -2.34 -9.83
C ALA A 483 26.73 -2.09 -8.97
N CYS A 484 26.42 -0.82 -8.68
CA CYS A 484 25.21 -0.43 -7.95
C CYS A 484 23.95 -0.82 -8.74
N ARG A 485 23.87 -0.45 -10.03
CA ARG A 485 22.74 -0.80 -10.90
C ARG A 485 22.53 -2.31 -10.96
N SER A 486 23.60 -3.08 -11.16
CA SER A 486 23.52 -4.54 -11.24
C SER A 486 22.97 -5.15 -9.95
N THR A 487 23.49 -4.73 -8.79
CA THR A 487 23.07 -5.21 -7.47
C THR A 487 21.61 -4.84 -7.16
N GLU A 488 21.23 -3.59 -7.45
CA GLU A 488 19.87 -3.10 -7.24
C GLU A 488 18.87 -3.82 -8.16
N LEU A 489 19.19 -3.96 -9.44
CA LEU A 489 18.30 -4.64 -10.41
C LEU A 489 18.14 -6.12 -10.11
N ALA A 490 19.16 -6.81 -9.60
CA ALA A 490 19.04 -8.20 -9.16
C ALA A 490 17.98 -8.34 -8.05
N LYS A 491 18.04 -7.47 -7.02
CA LYS A 491 17.06 -7.45 -5.93
C LYS A 491 15.66 -7.02 -6.40
N MET A 492 15.59 -6.04 -7.28
CA MET A 492 14.31 -5.60 -7.88
C MET A 492 13.67 -6.71 -8.72
N ALA A 493 14.46 -7.49 -9.47
CA ALA A 493 13.96 -8.64 -10.24
C ALA A 493 13.37 -9.74 -9.34
N GLU A 494 13.95 -9.98 -8.16
CA GLU A 494 13.36 -10.86 -7.15
C GLU A 494 12.05 -10.28 -6.59
N ASN A 495 12.02 -8.98 -6.27
CA ASN A 495 10.83 -8.32 -5.74
C ASN A 495 9.67 -8.32 -6.75
N PHE A 496 9.95 -8.12 -8.04
CA PHE A 496 8.92 -8.11 -9.08
C PHE A 496 8.22 -9.46 -9.27
N ARG A 497 8.91 -10.57 -8.94
CA ARG A 497 8.31 -11.91 -8.93
C ARG A 497 7.55 -12.22 -7.62
N ASN A 498 7.79 -11.44 -6.57
CA ASN A 498 7.26 -11.70 -5.25
C ASN A 498 5.75 -11.37 -5.15
N SER A 499 4.98 -12.27 -4.53
CA SER A 499 3.54 -12.09 -4.32
C SER A 499 3.19 -10.88 -3.47
N SER A 500 4.05 -10.46 -2.54
CA SER A 500 3.84 -9.30 -1.68
C SER A 500 3.84 -7.98 -2.47
N TYR A 501 4.80 -7.77 -3.37
CA TYR A 501 4.80 -6.62 -4.28
C TYR A 501 3.60 -6.66 -5.22
N ASN A 502 3.27 -7.83 -5.79
CA ASN A 502 2.12 -7.97 -6.66
C ASN A 502 0.81 -7.58 -5.96
N LEU A 503 0.61 -8.01 -4.71
CA LEU A 503 -0.54 -7.63 -3.91
C LEU A 503 -0.53 -6.13 -3.55
N ALA A 504 0.62 -5.57 -3.18
CA ALA A 504 0.77 -4.16 -2.85
C ALA A 504 0.48 -3.27 -4.07
N ARG A 505 1.02 -3.62 -5.25
CA ARG A 505 0.74 -2.94 -6.53
C ARG A 505 -0.73 -3.02 -6.89
N HIS A 506 -1.33 -4.21 -6.84
CA HIS A 506 -2.75 -4.39 -7.10
C HIS A 506 -3.60 -3.51 -6.17
N SER A 507 -3.34 -3.58 -4.86
CA SER A 507 -4.06 -2.77 -3.85
C SER A 507 -3.87 -1.27 -4.06
N PHE A 508 -2.68 -0.85 -4.50
CA PHE A 508 -2.39 0.54 -4.82
C PHE A 508 -3.21 1.03 -6.01
N VAL A 509 -3.19 0.29 -7.12
CA VAL A 509 -3.82 0.65 -8.40
C VAL A 509 -5.35 0.63 -8.30
N TYR A 510 -5.90 -0.43 -7.71
CA TYR A 510 -7.35 -0.57 -7.52
C TYR A 510 -7.89 0.20 -6.32
N LYS A 511 -7.00 0.88 -5.58
CA LYS A 511 -7.33 1.67 -4.38
C LYS A 511 -8.12 0.85 -3.35
N THR A 512 -7.69 -0.41 -3.14
CA THR A 512 -8.31 -1.30 -2.14
C THR A 512 -8.23 -0.64 -0.77
N PRO A 513 -9.36 -0.44 -0.06
CA PRO A 513 -9.35 0.17 1.26
C PRO A 513 -8.52 -0.68 2.23
N PRO A 514 -7.64 -0.06 3.04
CA PRO A 514 -6.92 -0.80 4.07
C PRO A 514 -7.90 -1.28 5.13
N VAL A 515 -7.75 -2.55 5.51
CA VAL A 515 -8.57 -3.20 6.53
C VAL A 515 -8.14 -2.78 7.94
N ILE A 516 -6.84 -2.50 8.11
CA ILE A 516 -6.25 -1.99 9.35
C ILE A 516 -5.38 -0.77 9.06
N THR A 517 -5.24 0.14 10.02
CA THR A 517 -4.25 1.23 9.92
C THR A 517 -2.85 0.64 9.71
N PRO A 518 -2.10 1.07 8.68
CA PRO A 518 -0.75 0.58 8.42
C PRO A 518 0.20 0.76 9.61
N TRP A 519 1.17 -0.14 9.75
CA TRP A 519 2.10 -0.18 10.89
C TRP A 519 2.95 1.10 11.03
N HIS A 520 3.37 1.70 9.91
CA HIS A 520 4.19 2.92 9.91
C HIS A 520 3.36 4.17 10.26
N ILE A 521 2.05 4.14 10.03
CA ILE A 521 1.13 5.24 10.45
C ILE A 521 0.74 5.09 11.92
N LYS A 522 0.61 3.85 12.42
CA LYS A 522 0.19 3.55 13.81
C LYS A 522 1.10 4.13 14.90
N LYS A 523 2.34 4.52 14.57
CA LYS A 523 3.27 5.17 15.50
C LYS A 523 2.89 6.60 15.88
N LEU A 524 2.15 7.32 15.02
CA LEU A 524 1.93 8.77 15.15
C LEU A 524 0.84 9.19 16.16
N GLY A 525 0.57 8.41 17.22
CA GLY A 525 -0.37 8.84 18.25
C GLY A 525 -0.94 7.75 19.15
N ARG A 526 -0.15 6.77 19.60
CA ARG A 526 -0.66 5.76 20.53
C ARG A 526 0.18 5.68 21.80
N GLU A 527 -0.41 6.14 22.90
CA GLU A 527 -0.03 5.77 24.27
C GLU A 527 -0.49 4.33 24.63
N THR A 528 -1.09 3.58 23.69
CA THR A 528 -1.67 2.24 23.94
C THR A 528 -1.33 1.20 22.87
N ALA A 529 -1.18 -0.04 23.31
CA ALA A 529 -0.83 -1.22 22.53
C ALA A 529 -1.77 -1.45 21.33
N ILE A 530 -1.23 -1.99 20.24
CA ILE A 530 -2.04 -2.44 19.11
C ILE A 530 -2.84 -3.69 19.52
N ARG A 531 -4.16 -3.60 19.50
CA ARG A 531 -5.04 -4.76 19.61
C ARG A 531 -5.02 -5.57 18.31
N VAL A 532 -4.60 -6.83 18.37
CA VAL A 532 -4.65 -7.75 17.23
C VAL A 532 -6.10 -8.12 16.91
N ASN A 533 -6.45 -8.14 15.62
CA ASN A 533 -7.76 -8.59 15.14
C ASN A 533 -7.65 -9.90 14.35
N GLY A 534 -7.44 -11.01 15.06
CA GLY A 534 -7.29 -12.33 14.43
C GLY A 534 -8.53 -12.78 13.66
N LYS A 535 -9.74 -12.35 14.05
CA LYS A 535 -10.98 -12.64 13.31
C LYS A 535 -10.96 -12.06 11.90
N GLU A 536 -10.53 -10.82 11.77
CA GLU A 536 -10.49 -10.09 10.50
C GLU A 536 -9.39 -10.64 9.58
N ILE A 537 -8.22 -10.94 10.14
CA ILE A 537 -7.12 -11.58 9.41
C ILE A 537 -7.56 -12.97 8.93
N ALA A 538 -8.19 -13.77 9.78
CA ALA A 538 -8.75 -15.07 9.39
C ALA A 538 -9.75 -14.93 8.23
N LYS A 539 -10.65 -13.94 8.27
CA LYS A 539 -11.61 -13.69 7.18
C LYS A 539 -10.93 -13.37 5.84
N HIS A 540 -9.83 -12.62 5.86
CA HIS A 540 -9.07 -12.33 4.65
C HIS A 540 -8.44 -13.61 4.07
N ILE A 541 -7.82 -14.44 4.92
CA ILE A 541 -7.20 -15.70 4.49
C ILE A 541 -8.25 -16.67 3.93
N GLN A 542 -9.44 -16.73 4.53
CA GLN A 542 -10.57 -17.52 4.04
C GLN A 542 -10.95 -17.16 2.60
N THR A 543 -11.02 -15.87 2.27
CA THR A 543 -11.36 -15.39 0.93
C THR A 543 -10.33 -15.87 -0.10
N ASN A 544 -9.05 -15.81 0.27
CA ASN A 544 -7.95 -16.28 -0.57
C ASN A 544 -7.96 -17.80 -0.77
N ILE A 545 -8.36 -18.57 0.26
CA ILE A 545 -8.48 -20.04 0.18
C ILE A 545 -9.52 -20.44 -0.88
N SER A 546 -10.72 -19.85 -0.88
CA SER A 546 -11.75 -20.19 -1.87
C SER A 546 -11.34 -19.85 -3.30
N GLN A 547 -10.61 -18.76 -3.51
CA GLN A 547 -10.07 -18.41 -4.83
C GLN A 547 -9.01 -19.42 -5.30
N LYS A 548 -8.12 -19.83 -4.38
CA LYS A 548 -7.09 -20.85 -4.68
C LYS A 548 -7.70 -22.21 -5.01
N ILE A 549 -8.75 -22.64 -4.31
CA ILE A 549 -9.45 -23.90 -4.62
C ILE A 549 -9.97 -23.87 -6.05
N LYS A 550 -10.66 -22.80 -6.46
CA LYS A 550 -11.16 -22.64 -7.84
C LYS A 550 -10.02 -22.69 -8.86
N SER A 551 -8.93 -21.97 -8.62
CA SER A 551 -7.76 -22.00 -9.50
C SER A 551 -7.14 -23.39 -9.63
N LEU A 552 -6.99 -24.12 -8.52
CA LEU A 552 -6.47 -25.49 -8.55
C LEU A 552 -7.41 -26.46 -9.27
N GLN A 553 -8.73 -26.28 -9.13
CA GLN A 553 -9.72 -27.05 -9.88
C GLN A 553 -9.64 -26.78 -11.38
N SER A 554 -9.44 -25.52 -11.80
CA SER A 554 -9.19 -25.18 -13.20
C SER A 554 -7.92 -25.86 -13.73
N HIS A 555 -6.80 -25.79 -13.00
CA HIS A 555 -5.56 -26.48 -13.40
C HIS A 555 -5.73 -28.01 -13.48
N ALA A 556 -6.54 -28.62 -12.60
CA ALA A 556 -6.85 -30.05 -12.68
C ALA A 556 -7.58 -30.38 -13.99
N ILE A 557 -8.57 -29.57 -14.38
CA ILE A 557 -9.31 -29.72 -15.64
C ILE A 557 -8.36 -29.62 -16.84
N GLU A 558 -7.49 -28.61 -16.86
CA GLU A 558 -6.49 -28.41 -17.93
C GLU A 558 -5.54 -29.60 -18.06
N ALA A 559 -5.19 -30.24 -16.94
CA ALA A 559 -4.37 -31.44 -16.90
C ALA A 559 -5.15 -32.74 -17.20
N GLY A 560 -6.43 -32.66 -17.58
CA GLY A 560 -7.27 -33.82 -17.88
C GLY A 560 -7.73 -34.62 -16.65
N LEU A 561 -7.61 -34.05 -15.45
CA LEU A 561 -8.05 -34.66 -14.19
C LEU A 561 -9.47 -34.22 -13.82
N THR A 562 -10.20 -35.08 -13.11
CA THR A 562 -11.51 -34.71 -12.56
C THR A 562 -11.33 -33.70 -11.43
N PRO A 563 -11.92 -32.48 -11.51
CA PRO A 563 -11.82 -31.50 -10.45
C PRO A 563 -12.56 -31.99 -9.20
N ARG A 564 -11.94 -31.83 -8.03
CA ARG A 564 -12.56 -32.15 -6.73
C ARG A 564 -12.27 -31.06 -5.70
N SER A 565 -12.98 -31.15 -4.58
CA SER A 565 -12.72 -30.30 -3.40
C SER A 565 -11.63 -30.91 -2.51
N PRO A 566 -10.86 -30.08 -1.78
CA PRO A 566 -9.99 -30.58 -0.71
C PRO A 566 -10.82 -31.25 0.40
N GLY A 567 -10.39 -32.42 0.86
CA GLY A 567 -11.09 -33.19 1.89
C GLY A 567 -10.48 -33.05 3.28
N LEU A 568 -11.31 -32.77 4.29
CA LEU A 568 -10.95 -32.69 5.70
C LEU A 568 -11.79 -33.66 6.52
N ALA A 569 -11.13 -34.61 7.18
CA ALA A 569 -11.74 -35.55 8.12
C ALA A 569 -11.45 -35.15 9.57
N CYS A 570 -12.45 -35.25 10.45
CA CYS A 570 -12.32 -34.92 11.86
C CYS A 570 -12.88 -36.03 12.75
N LEU A 571 -12.05 -36.55 13.66
CA LEU A 571 -12.44 -37.54 14.67
C LEU A 571 -12.71 -36.85 16.01
N ILE A 572 -13.83 -37.20 16.63
CA ILE A 572 -14.18 -36.82 18.00
C ILE A 572 -14.31 -38.08 18.84
N VAL A 573 -13.67 -38.11 20.00
CA VAL A 573 -13.76 -39.21 20.96
C VAL A 573 -14.33 -38.68 22.28
N GLY A 574 -15.38 -39.33 22.78
CA GLY A 574 -16.08 -38.97 24.01
C GLY A 574 -17.11 -37.84 23.85
N ASN A 575 -17.69 -37.39 24.97
CA ASN A 575 -18.90 -36.54 24.98
C ASN A 575 -18.71 -35.10 25.47
N ARG A 576 -17.48 -34.59 25.38
CA ARG A 576 -17.16 -33.22 25.78
C ARG A 576 -17.90 -32.17 24.93
N ARG A 577 -18.79 -31.41 25.60
CA ARG A 577 -19.71 -30.46 24.96
C ARG A 577 -18.98 -29.32 24.23
N ASP A 578 -17.85 -28.87 24.78
CA ASP A 578 -16.99 -27.85 24.19
C ASP A 578 -16.28 -28.34 22.92
N SER A 579 -15.76 -29.57 22.93
CA SER A 579 -15.16 -30.23 21.76
C SER A 579 -16.16 -30.38 20.61
N LEU A 580 -17.40 -30.83 20.91
CA LEU A 580 -18.46 -30.97 19.91
C LEU A 580 -18.80 -29.64 19.24
N LEU A 581 -19.03 -28.58 20.02
CA LEU A 581 -19.35 -27.24 19.50
C LEU A 581 -18.20 -26.66 18.67
N TYR A 582 -16.95 -26.91 19.09
CA TYR A 582 -15.77 -26.43 18.38
C TYR A 582 -15.61 -27.12 17.02
N VAL A 583 -15.79 -28.44 16.96
CA VAL A 583 -15.70 -29.22 15.71
C VAL A 583 -16.84 -28.88 14.76
N GLN A 584 -18.07 -28.70 15.27
CA GLN A 584 -19.20 -28.24 14.45
C GLN A 584 -18.89 -26.90 13.76
N LYS A 585 -18.33 -25.93 14.50
CA LYS A 585 -17.94 -24.63 13.94
C LYS A 585 -16.82 -24.75 12.90
N LYS A 586 -15.79 -25.55 13.16
CA LYS A 586 -14.70 -25.81 12.20
C LYS A 586 -15.22 -26.37 10.88
N ASN A 587 -16.06 -27.40 10.95
CA ASN A 587 -16.57 -28.07 9.75
C ASN A 587 -17.55 -27.18 8.98
N SER A 588 -18.48 -26.52 9.66
CA SER A 588 -19.39 -25.55 8.99
C SER A 588 -18.61 -24.48 8.24
N LEU A 589 -17.52 -23.97 8.84
CA LEU A 589 -16.64 -23.01 8.20
C LEU A 589 -15.90 -23.61 7.00
N ALA A 590 -15.30 -24.80 7.15
CA ALA A 590 -14.61 -25.50 6.07
C ALA A 590 -15.53 -25.76 4.86
N SER A 591 -16.73 -26.30 5.09
CA SER A 591 -17.71 -26.57 4.04
C SER A 591 -18.12 -25.28 3.31
N SER A 592 -18.31 -24.17 4.04
CA SER A 592 -18.67 -22.87 3.44
C SER A 592 -17.63 -22.32 2.45
N PHE A 593 -16.38 -22.79 2.53
CA PHE A 593 -15.29 -22.40 1.63
C PHE A 593 -14.98 -23.43 0.53
N GLY A 594 -15.79 -24.47 0.43
CA GLY A 594 -15.70 -25.48 -0.63
C GLY A 594 -14.89 -26.72 -0.27
N PHE A 595 -14.59 -26.96 1.02
CA PHE A 595 -14.00 -28.22 1.47
C PHE A 595 -15.06 -29.32 1.55
N LEU A 596 -14.66 -30.53 1.19
CA LEU A 596 -15.39 -31.75 1.54
C LEU A 596 -15.06 -32.06 3.01
N THR A 597 -16.06 -32.23 3.86
CA THR A 597 -15.83 -32.46 5.30
C THR A 597 -16.46 -33.77 5.75
N GLN A 598 -15.72 -34.57 6.51
CA GLN A 598 -16.25 -35.78 7.17
C GLN A 598 -16.01 -35.68 8.68
N VAL A 599 -17.03 -36.02 9.48
CA VAL A 599 -16.94 -36.01 10.94
C VAL A 599 -17.39 -37.36 11.47
N VAL A 600 -16.55 -37.99 12.28
CA VAL A 600 -16.89 -39.22 13.00
C VAL A 600 -16.82 -38.94 14.49
N HIS A 601 -17.90 -39.27 15.20
CA HIS A 601 -17.99 -39.16 16.65
C HIS A 601 -18.07 -40.57 17.25
N ILE A 602 -17.04 -40.93 18.03
CA ILE A 602 -16.98 -42.19 18.77
C ILE A 602 -17.32 -41.90 20.23
N ASN A 603 -18.40 -42.51 20.72
CA ASN A 603 -18.77 -42.45 22.13
C ASN A 603 -17.91 -43.43 22.94
N ASP A 604 -17.17 -42.92 23.91
CA ASP A 604 -16.38 -43.70 24.87
C ASP A 604 -17.25 -44.63 25.74
N ASN A 605 -18.51 -44.24 25.99
CA ASN A 605 -19.47 -45.05 26.76
C ASN A 605 -19.98 -46.30 26.02
N GLN A 606 -19.66 -46.49 24.74
CA GLN A 606 -20.16 -47.61 23.92
C GLN A 606 -19.16 -48.77 23.78
N SER A 607 -17.92 -48.61 24.26
CA SER A 607 -16.88 -49.66 24.20
C SER A 607 -16.82 -50.46 25.49
N SER A 608 -16.61 -51.78 25.39
CA SER A 608 -16.56 -52.68 26.55
C SER A 608 -15.21 -52.62 27.28
N SER A 609 -14.16 -52.12 26.59
CA SER A 609 -12.81 -51.93 27.13
C SER A 609 -12.07 -50.75 26.44
N ILE A 610 -10.97 -50.29 27.04
CA ILE A 610 -10.13 -49.22 26.48
C ILE A 610 -9.42 -49.66 25.19
N ASP A 611 -9.02 -50.94 25.10
CA ASP A 611 -8.36 -51.51 23.93
C ASP A 611 -9.31 -51.57 22.72
N GLU A 612 -10.59 -51.90 22.97
CA GLU A 612 -11.63 -51.84 21.93
C GLU A 612 -11.82 -50.42 21.40
N LEU A 613 -11.88 -49.42 22.29
CA LEU A 613 -12.02 -48.02 21.91
C LEU A 613 -10.84 -47.55 21.06
N GLU A 614 -9.61 -47.88 21.47
CA GLU A 614 -8.39 -47.54 20.73
C GLU A 614 -8.39 -48.23 19.35
N ALA A 615 -8.76 -49.52 19.27
CA ALA A 615 -8.83 -50.26 18.01
C ALA A 615 -9.80 -49.61 17.01
N VAL A 616 -10.98 -49.16 17.46
CA VAL A 616 -11.96 -48.47 16.60
C VAL A 616 -11.40 -47.13 16.12
N ILE A 617 -10.72 -46.37 16.97
CA ILE A 617 -10.05 -45.10 16.60
C ILE A 617 -9.00 -45.35 15.51
N LEU A 618 -8.12 -46.33 15.72
CA LEU A 618 -7.05 -46.67 14.78
C LEU A 618 -7.62 -47.19 13.45
N GLN A 619 -8.68 -47.99 13.47
CA GLN A 619 -9.36 -48.45 12.26
C GLN A 619 -9.91 -47.27 11.45
N GLN A 620 -10.56 -46.30 12.12
CA GLN A 620 -11.12 -45.13 11.44
C GLN A 620 -10.03 -44.25 10.82
N ILE A 621 -8.91 -44.02 11.53
CA ILE A 621 -7.77 -43.25 11.00
C ILE A 621 -7.17 -43.97 9.79
N ASN A 622 -6.99 -45.30 9.85
CA ASN A 622 -6.46 -46.08 8.74
C ASN A 622 -7.39 -46.05 7.51
N GLN A 623 -8.71 -46.02 7.70
CA GLN A 623 -9.65 -45.84 6.59
C GLN A 623 -9.38 -44.50 5.89
N TRP A 624 -9.25 -43.39 6.62
CA TRP A 624 -8.99 -42.07 6.04
C TRP A 624 -7.59 -41.91 5.47
N ASN A 625 -6.59 -42.58 6.04
CA ASN A 625 -5.24 -42.63 5.47
C ASN A 625 -5.28 -43.20 4.05
N ASN A 626 -6.09 -44.24 3.81
CA ASN A 626 -6.22 -44.88 2.51
C ASN A 626 -7.25 -44.22 1.57
N ASP A 627 -8.07 -43.30 2.07
CA ASP A 627 -9.11 -42.64 1.28
C ASP A 627 -8.51 -41.53 0.38
N PRO A 628 -8.60 -41.63 -0.96
CA PRO A 628 -8.12 -40.61 -1.88
C PRO A 628 -9.02 -39.37 -1.94
N LEU A 629 -10.12 -39.28 -1.20
CA LEU A 629 -10.91 -38.05 -1.09
C LEU A 629 -10.54 -37.22 0.14
N ILE A 630 -9.80 -37.77 1.09
CA ILE A 630 -9.35 -37.09 2.31
C ILE A 630 -7.91 -36.61 2.13
N ASP A 631 -7.68 -35.30 2.24
CA ASP A 631 -6.36 -34.66 2.18
C ASP A 631 -5.82 -34.30 3.57
N GLY A 632 -6.69 -34.17 4.56
CA GLY A 632 -6.31 -33.84 5.94
C GLY A 632 -7.13 -34.59 6.97
N ILE A 633 -6.49 -35.05 8.04
CA ILE A 633 -7.09 -35.73 9.18
C ILE A 633 -6.79 -34.93 10.44
N VAL A 634 -7.80 -34.75 11.30
CA VAL A 634 -7.66 -34.11 12.62
C VAL A 634 -8.32 -34.97 13.68
N VAL A 635 -7.59 -35.28 14.74
CA VAL A 635 -8.14 -35.88 15.96
C VAL A 635 -8.38 -34.77 16.98
N GLN A 636 -9.64 -34.52 17.32
CA GLN A 636 -9.99 -33.44 18.26
C GLN A 636 -9.55 -33.81 19.68
N LEU A 637 -8.77 -32.91 20.28
CA LEU A 637 -8.27 -33.04 21.64
C LEU A 637 -9.12 -32.28 22.67
N PRO A 638 -9.07 -32.67 23.96
CA PRO A 638 -8.33 -33.81 24.50
C PRO A 638 -9.03 -35.15 24.28
N LEU A 639 -8.24 -36.21 24.18
CA LEU A 639 -8.70 -37.59 24.24
C LEU A 639 -8.94 -38.02 25.71
N PRO A 640 -9.75 -39.06 25.97
CA PRO A 640 -9.78 -39.75 27.25
C PRO A 640 -8.36 -40.04 27.78
N GLU A 641 -8.13 -39.80 29.08
CA GLU A 641 -6.79 -39.87 29.69
C GLU A 641 -6.14 -41.25 29.60
N GLN A 642 -6.96 -42.31 29.49
CA GLN A 642 -6.51 -43.69 29.40
C GLN A 642 -5.96 -44.08 28.02
N LEU A 643 -6.18 -43.27 26.98
CA LEU A 643 -5.72 -43.56 25.62
C LEU A 643 -4.28 -43.08 25.39
N ASP A 644 -3.47 -43.88 24.67
CA ASP A 644 -2.17 -43.42 24.19
C ASP A 644 -2.35 -42.40 23.05
N ARG A 645 -2.38 -41.13 23.45
CA ARG A 645 -2.45 -40.00 22.54
C ARG A 645 -1.36 -40.01 21.47
N ARG A 646 -0.13 -40.41 21.81
CA ARG A 646 0.97 -40.42 20.84
C ARG A 646 0.70 -41.47 19.78
N ARG A 647 0.34 -42.69 20.18
CA ARG A 647 0.04 -43.77 19.25
C ARG A 647 -1.09 -43.42 18.28
N ILE A 648 -2.16 -42.79 18.77
CA ILE A 648 -3.28 -42.33 17.95
C ILE A 648 -2.84 -41.27 16.93
N LEU A 649 -2.12 -40.23 17.37
CA LEU A 649 -1.66 -39.16 16.47
C LEU A 649 -0.60 -39.64 15.46
N ASP A 650 0.31 -40.52 15.89
CA ASP A 650 1.36 -41.10 15.04
C ASP A 650 0.80 -42.15 14.03
N THR A 651 -0.49 -42.50 14.12
CA THR A 651 -1.16 -43.37 13.13
C THR A 651 -1.58 -42.58 11.89
N ILE A 652 -1.70 -41.25 11.97
CA ILE A 652 -2.07 -40.41 10.83
C ILE A 652 -0.89 -40.33 9.85
N CYS A 653 -1.11 -40.58 8.56
CA CYS A 653 -0.04 -40.40 7.56
C CYS A 653 0.49 -38.96 7.58
N LEU A 654 1.81 -38.78 7.44
CA LEU A 654 2.46 -37.47 7.53
C LEU A 654 1.87 -36.45 6.56
N GLU A 655 1.55 -36.89 5.34
CA GLU A 655 0.99 -36.07 4.27
C GLU A 655 -0.45 -35.62 4.54
N LYS A 656 -1.13 -36.26 5.51
CA LYS A 656 -2.50 -35.96 5.91
C LYS A 656 -2.59 -35.38 7.33
N ASP A 657 -1.49 -35.27 8.07
CA ASP A 657 -1.45 -34.67 9.41
C ASP A 657 -1.48 -33.12 9.34
N VAL A 658 -2.63 -32.59 8.93
CA VAL A 658 -2.84 -31.15 8.75
C VAL A 658 -2.90 -30.38 10.07
N ASP A 659 -2.97 -31.06 11.21
CA ASP A 659 -2.83 -30.44 12.53
C ASP A 659 -1.35 -30.36 12.97
N GLY A 660 -0.44 -31.08 12.30
CA GLY A 660 1.00 -31.05 12.52
C GLY A 660 1.44 -31.66 13.85
N LEU A 661 0.69 -32.62 14.39
CA LEU A 661 0.90 -33.17 15.74
C LEU A 661 1.57 -34.56 15.76
N HIS A 662 1.83 -35.15 14.60
CA HIS A 662 2.60 -36.37 14.46
C HIS A 662 4.04 -36.16 14.96
N SER A 663 4.60 -37.11 15.70
CA SER A 663 5.92 -36.98 16.35
C SER A 663 7.04 -36.64 15.36
N LEU A 664 7.00 -37.21 14.15
CA LEU A 664 7.95 -36.89 13.07
C LEU A 664 7.81 -35.46 12.51
N GLN A 665 6.64 -34.81 12.58
CA GLN A 665 6.50 -33.40 12.20
C GLN A 665 7.28 -32.49 13.16
N LEU A 666 7.21 -32.78 14.46
CA LEU A 666 8.01 -32.09 15.46
C LEU A 666 9.51 -32.34 15.28
N ALA A 667 9.89 -33.58 14.93
CA ALA A 667 11.27 -33.92 14.64
C ALA A 667 11.81 -33.17 13.41
N ASP A 668 11.03 -33.07 12.33
CA ASP A 668 11.40 -32.29 11.15
C ASP A 668 11.55 -30.80 11.51
N LEU A 669 10.66 -30.25 12.34
CA LEU A 669 10.78 -28.86 12.80
C LEU A 669 12.06 -28.61 13.64
N CYS A 670 12.51 -29.60 14.42
CA CYS A 670 13.77 -29.55 15.15
C CYS A 670 14.99 -29.55 14.20
N ILE A 671 14.98 -30.40 13.18
CA ILE A 671 16.12 -30.66 12.31
C ILE A 671 16.24 -29.59 11.21
N SER A 672 15.13 -29.27 10.55
CA SER A 672 15.10 -28.47 9.34
C SER A 672 15.55 -27.03 9.56
N SER A 673 15.46 -26.49 10.79
CA SER A 673 15.94 -25.19 11.30
C SER A 673 15.71 -23.93 10.45
N THR A 674 15.12 -24.03 9.24
CA THR A 674 14.80 -22.96 8.29
C THR A 674 13.75 -23.45 7.28
N SER A 675 12.50 -23.63 7.74
CA SER A 675 11.33 -24.10 6.97
C SER A 675 11.31 -25.60 6.63
N PRO A 676 10.11 -26.22 6.54
CA PRO A 676 9.96 -27.64 6.25
C PRO A 676 10.76 -28.06 5.01
N SER A 677 11.63 -29.05 5.19
CA SER A 677 12.58 -29.55 4.17
C SER A 677 11.92 -30.32 3.03
N SER A 678 10.64 -30.70 3.19
CA SER A 678 9.89 -31.51 2.24
C SER A 678 8.48 -30.94 2.00
N SER A 679 7.88 -31.33 0.89
CA SER A 679 6.48 -31.05 0.54
C SER A 679 5.45 -31.78 1.44
N THR A 680 5.90 -32.48 2.49
CA THR A 680 5.10 -33.34 3.36
C THR A 680 5.13 -32.93 4.83
N SER A 681 5.81 -31.83 5.19
CA SER A 681 5.87 -31.37 6.58
C SER A 681 4.91 -30.21 6.90
N PHE A 682 4.19 -30.34 8.01
CA PHE A 682 3.23 -29.38 8.53
C PHE A 682 3.66 -28.82 9.88
N ILE A 683 3.59 -27.49 10.02
CA ILE A 683 3.72 -26.80 11.30
C ILE A 683 2.35 -26.84 12.00
N PRO A 684 2.30 -27.08 13.34
CA PRO A 684 1.04 -27.06 14.07
C PRO A 684 0.21 -25.81 13.80
N CYS A 685 -1.09 -25.96 13.58
CA CYS A 685 -1.94 -24.87 13.08
C CYS A 685 -1.96 -23.63 14.01
N THR A 686 -1.88 -23.84 15.32
CA THR A 686 -1.77 -22.75 16.32
C THR A 686 -0.44 -22.02 16.19
N VAL A 687 0.66 -22.75 16.02
CA VAL A 687 2.01 -22.21 15.85
C VAL A 687 2.10 -21.43 14.54
N ARG A 688 1.60 -22.00 13.43
CA ARG A 688 1.49 -21.32 12.13
C ARG A 688 0.66 -20.04 12.27
N GLY A 689 -0.42 -20.07 13.04
CA GLY A 689 -1.28 -18.92 13.31
C GLY A 689 -0.55 -17.80 14.06
N ILE A 690 0.21 -18.13 15.11
CA ILE A 690 1.01 -17.15 15.86
C ILE A 690 2.10 -16.55 14.98
N LEU A 691 2.84 -17.36 14.23
CA LEU A 691 3.87 -16.88 13.30
C LEU A 691 3.29 -15.93 12.25
N HIS A 692 2.12 -16.29 11.69
CA HIS A 692 1.44 -15.44 10.72
C HIS A 692 0.98 -14.11 11.33
N LEU A 693 0.51 -14.10 12.59
CA LEU A 693 0.20 -12.85 13.29
C LEU A 693 1.46 -11.99 13.45
N LEU A 694 2.57 -12.57 13.92
CA LEU A 694 3.83 -11.84 14.08
C LEU A 694 4.32 -11.24 12.74
N GLU A 695 4.22 -12.01 11.66
CA GLU A 695 4.56 -11.57 10.30
C GLU A 695 3.64 -10.44 9.81
N PHE A 696 2.31 -10.61 9.96
CA PHE A 696 1.30 -9.64 9.54
C PHE A 696 1.46 -8.29 10.24
N TYR A 697 1.86 -8.31 11.51
CA TYR A 697 2.17 -7.10 12.28
C TYR A 697 3.63 -6.64 12.15
N HIS A 698 4.42 -7.26 11.27
CA HIS A 698 5.82 -6.93 10.99
C HIS A 698 6.72 -6.91 12.24
N VAL A 699 6.49 -7.84 13.17
CA VAL A 699 7.33 -8.00 14.35
C VAL A 699 8.70 -8.52 13.91
N LYS A 700 9.77 -7.73 14.13
CA LYS A 700 11.15 -8.16 13.86
C LYS A 700 11.50 -9.28 14.84
N LEU A 701 11.80 -10.48 14.33
CA LEU A 701 12.14 -11.66 15.14
C LEU A 701 13.64 -11.82 15.45
N PRO A 702 14.58 -11.64 14.49
CA PRO A 702 15.99 -11.90 14.76
C PRO A 702 16.53 -11.05 15.93
N GLY A 703 17.23 -11.71 16.86
CA GLY A 703 17.83 -11.11 18.05
C GLY A 703 16.86 -10.81 19.20
N LYS A 704 15.56 -11.10 19.06
CA LYS A 704 14.58 -10.87 20.13
C LYS A 704 14.59 -11.96 21.19
N VAL A 705 14.41 -11.54 22.44
CA VAL A 705 14.22 -12.45 23.58
C VAL A 705 12.73 -12.81 23.67
N VAL A 706 12.43 -14.10 23.57
CA VAL A 706 11.07 -14.64 23.65
C VAL A 706 10.91 -15.45 24.93
N CYS A 707 9.86 -15.17 25.71
CA CYS A 707 9.43 -16.00 26.82
C CYS A 707 8.13 -16.72 26.44
N ILE A 708 8.15 -18.04 26.41
CA ILE A 708 6.97 -18.88 26.17
C ILE A 708 6.54 -19.48 27.51
N VAL A 709 5.34 -19.14 27.98
CA VAL A 709 4.74 -19.71 29.19
C VAL A 709 3.83 -20.86 28.77
N GLY A 710 4.29 -22.09 28.99
CA GLY A 710 3.68 -23.31 28.49
C GLY A 710 4.63 -24.08 27.57
N ALA A 711 4.82 -25.37 27.85
CA ALA A 711 5.74 -26.26 27.12
C ALA A 711 5.00 -27.43 26.44
N SER A 712 3.74 -27.22 26.06
CA SER A 712 2.93 -28.27 25.44
C SER A 712 3.53 -28.70 24.10
N LYS A 713 3.33 -29.98 23.75
CA LYS A 713 3.73 -30.54 22.45
C LYS A 713 2.89 -30.00 21.27
N THR A 714 1.80 -29.27 21.55
CA THR A 714 0.90 -28.70 20.54
C THR A 714 1.20 -27.25 20.20
N VAL A 715 1.71 -26.48 21.16
CA VAL A 715 1.94 -25.04 21.00
C VAL A 715 3.34 -24.67 21.47
N GLY A 716 3.61 -24.81 22.76
CA GLY A 716 4.79 -24.21 23.40
C GLY A 716 6.12 -24.69 22.82
N LEU A 717 6.34 -26.01 22.80
CA LEU A 717 7.60 -26.58 22.31
C LEU A 717 7.79 -26.39 20.80
N PRO A 718 6.83 -26.72 19.91
CA PRO A 718 6.99 -26.46 18.48
C PRO A 718 7.20 -24.98 18.15
N LEU A 719 6.53 -24.06 18.87
CA LEU A 719 6.71 -22.62 18.67
C LEU A 719 8.10 -22.15 19.08
N ALA A 720 8.67 -22.72 20.14
CA ALA A 720 10.03 -22.41 20.57
C ALA A 720 11.05 -22.76 19.49
N LEU A 721 10.92 -23.94 18.87
CA LEU A 721 11.77 -24.39 17.77
C LEU A 721 11.59 -23.49 16.54
N ALA A 722 10.34 -23.15 16.21
CA ALA A 722 10.03 -22.29 15.07
C ALA A 722 10.53 -20.84 15.25
N LEU A 723 10.60 -20.31 16.47
CA LEU A 723 11.13 -18.98 16.74
C LEU A 723 12.66 -18.99 16.84
N SER A 724 13.24 -20.04 17.42
CA SER A 724 14.70 -20.20 17.49
C SER A 724 15.32 -20.29 16.09
N SER A 725 14.70 -21.05 15.18
CA SER A 725 15.06 -21.11 13.75
C SER A 725 14.96 -19.77 13.02
N ARG A 726 14.21 -18.80 13.57
CA ARG A 726 14.06 -17.45 13.01
C ARG A 726 14.96 -16.41 13.70
N GLY A 727 15.96 -16.88 14.45
CA GLY A 727 16.98 -16.05 15.08
C GLY A 727 16.57 -15.45 16.43
N CYS A 728 15.50 -15.93 17.07
CA CYS A 728 15.13 -15.51 18.43
C CYS A 728 15.96 -16.25 19.49
N THR A 729 16.19 -15.59 20.63
CA THR A 729 16.60 -16.26 21.88
C THR A 729 15.35 -16.65 22.65
N VAL A 730 15.07 -17.95 22.80
CA VAL A 730 13.80 -18.43 23.38
C VAL A 730 14.00 -19.07 24.75
N THR A 731 13.18 -18.69 25.72
CA THR A 731 13.04 -19.35 27.04
C THR A 731 11.66 -19.98 27.14
N ILE A 732 11.59 -21.29 27.39
CA ILE A 732 10.34 -22.02 27.63
C ILE A 732 10.14 -22.18 29.14
N CYS A 733 8.99 -21.75 29.65
CA CYS A 733 8.60 -21.90 31.05
C CYS A 733 7.58 -23.04 31.20
N THR A 734 7.76 -23.87 32.23
CA THR A 734 6.90 -24.99 32.61
C THR A 734 6.27 -24.72 33.97
N VAL A 735 5.41 -25.63 34.43
CA VAL A 735 4.86 -25.60 35.79
C VAL A 735 5.93 -25.70 36.89
N GLN A 736 7.15 -26.14 36.56
CA GLN A 736 8.29 -26.25 37.49
C GLN A 736 9.21 -25.02 37.45
N THR A 737 8.90 -24.00 36.63
CA THR A 737 9.75 -22.81 36.49
C THR A 737 9.64 -21.91 37.71
N ASN A 738 10.75 -21.80 38.45
CA ASN A 738 10.92 -20.80 39.50
C ASN A 738 11.07 -19.39 38.90
N HIS A 739 10.65 -18.36 39.65
CA HIS A 739 10.79 -16.95 39.27
C HIS A 739 10.21 -16.62 37.88
N LEU A 740 9.02 -17.13 37.57
CA LEU A 740 8.34 -16.92 36.28
C LEU A 740 8.25 -15.42 35.90
N GLN A 741 7.94 -14.54 36.85
CA GLN A 741 7.86 -13.10 36.65
C GLN A 741 9.14 -12.53 36.03
N GLU A 742 10.32 -12.87 36.56
CA GLU A 742 11.62 -12.38 36.07
C GLU A 742 11.86 -12.75 34.59
N LYS A 743 11.38 -13.93 34.17
CA LYS A 743 11.50 -14.39 32.78
C LYS A 743 10.57 -13.60 31.86
N VAL A 744 9.35 -13.33 32.31
CA VAL A 744 8.37 -12.52 31.56
C VAL A 744 8.85 -11.07 31.41
N GLU A 745 9.41 -10.47 32.46
CA GLU A 745 9.89 -9.07 32.47
C GLU A 745 11.07 -8.81 31.52
N ARG A 746 11.82 -9.84 31.15
CA ARG A 746 12.95 -9.72 30.20
C ARG A 746 12.53 -9.88 28.74
N ALA A 747 11.34 -10.42 28.48
CA ALA A 747 10.92 -10.79 27.14
C ALA A 747 10.59 -9.57 26.27
N ASP A 748 11.16 -9.50 25.06
CA ASP A 748 10.65 -8.63 24.00
C ASP A 748 9.32 -9.15 23.44
N ILE A 749 9.12 -10.47 23.48
CA ILE A 749 7.93 -11.17 23.02
C ILE A 749 7.51 -12.18 24.10
N LEU A 750 6.34 -11.98 24.70
CA LEU A 750 5.68 -12.95 25.57
C LEU A 750 4.69 -13.79 24.75
N ILE A 751 4.75 -15.11 24.93
CA ILE A 751 3.74 -16.02 24.41
C ILE A 751 3.16 -16.85 25.55
N ALA A 752 1.89 -16.66 25.87
CA ALA A 752 1.21 -17.39 26.93
C ALA A 752 0.33 -18.50 26.33
N SER A 753 0.55 -19.73 26.76
CA SER A 753 -0.10 -20.96 26.26
C SER A 753 -0.18 -22.06 27.34
N ALA A 754 -0.26 -21.64 28.60
CA ALA A 754 -0.35 -22.50 29.78
C ALA A 754 -1.76 -23.09 29.98
N GLY A 755 -2.81 -22.43 29.49
CA GLY A 755 -4.20 -22.86 29.72
C GLY A 755 -4.67 -22.60 31.16
N VAL A 756 -4.19 -21.52 31.78
CA VAL A 756 -4.52 -21.10 33.14
C VAL A 756 -4.90 -19.63 33.12
N ALA A 757 -6.17 -19.33 33.37
CA ALA A 757 -6.70 -17.97 33.30
C ALA A 757 -5.92 -16.98 34.18
N ASN A 758 -5.51 -15.86 33.58
CA ASN A 758 -4.87 -14.72 34.27
C ASN A 758 -3.58 -15.09 35.05
N LEU A 759 -2.89 -16.16 34.65
CA LEU A 759 -1.62 -16.59 35.24
C LEU A 759 -0.54 -15.50 35.12
N VAL A 760 -0.41 -14.90 33.94
CA VAL A 760 0.58 -13.84 33.69
C VAL A 760 -0.04 -12.49 34.01
N LYS A 761 0.53 -11.78 34.98
CA LYS A 761 0.06 -10.46 35.41
C LYS A 761 0.47 -9.36 34.44
N ALA A 762 -0.38 -8.35 34.29
CA ALA A 762 -0.14 -7.24 33.37
C ALA A 762 1.14 -6.45 33.72
N ASP A 763 1.46 -6.36 35.00
CA ASP A 763 2.61 -5.59 35.50
C ASP A 763 3.95 -6.27 35.19
N TRP A 764 3.96 -7.59 34.97
CA TRP A 764 5.15 -8.35 34.60
C TRP A 764 5.58 -8.08 33.15
N ILE A 765 4.70 -7.51 32.32
CA ILE A 765 4.97 -7.28 30.91
C ILE A 765 6.03 -6.19 30.76
N ARG A 766 7.09 -6.47 30.01
CA ARG A 766 8.11 -5.46 29.69
C ARG A 766 7.49 -4.31 28.87
N PRO A 767 7.80 -3.04 29.16
CA PRO A 767 7.36 -1.93 28.33
C PRO A 767 7.83 -2.10 26.87
N GLY A 768 6.92 -1.95 25.91
CA GLY A 768 7.14 -2.17 24.49
C GLY A 768 7.04 -3.64 24.03
N ALA A 769 6.79 -4.61 24.92
CA ALA A 769 6.75 -6.03 24.55
C ALA A 769 5.55 -6.39 23.65
N VAL A 770 5.74 -7.38 22.80
CA VAL A 770 4.66 -8.05 22.07
C VAL A 770 4.07 -9.15 22.95
N VAL A 771 2.75 -9.19 23.08
CA VAL A 771 2.03 -10.18 23.90
C VAL A 771 1.10 -11.01 23.03
N ILE A 772 1.39 -12.30 22.93
CA ILE A 772 0.55 -13.31 22.26
C ILE A 772 -0.04 -14.23 23.34
N ASP A 773 -1.34 -14.12 23.55
CA ASP A 773 -2.15 -14.96 24.42
C ASP A 773 -2.90 -16.00 23.59
N ALA A 774 -2.41 -17.23 23.63
CA ALA A 774 -3.02 -18.42 23.03
C ALA A 774 -3.82 -19.24 24.05
N GLY A 775 -3.90 -18.78 25.31
CA GLY A 775 -4.67 -19.41 26.36
C GLY A 775 -6.16 -19.40 26.08
N ILE A 776 -6.83 -20.51 26.38
CA ILE A 776 -8.28 -20.63 26.32
C ILE A 776 -8.73 -21.33 27.60
N THR A 777 -9.29 -20.56 28.51
CA THR A 777 -9.95 -21.05 29.73
C THR A 777 -11.42 -20.67 29.67
N VAL A 778 -12.31 -21.66 29.73
CA VAL A 778 -13.75 -21.46 29.79
C VAL A 778 -14.15 -21.32 31.26
N MET A 779 -14.78 -20.20 31.61
CA MET A 779 -15.28 -19.94 32.96
C MET A 779 -16.79 -19.81 32.91
N GLU A 780 -17.49 -20.52 33.78
CA GLU A 780 -18.92 -20.38 33.98
C GLU A 780 -19.15 -19.51 35.21
N ASN A 781 -19.94 -18.44 35.07
CA ASN A 781 -20.38 -17.66 36.22
C ASN A 781 -21.43 -18.49 36.98
N GLU A 782 -21.14 -18.83 38.24
CA GLU A 782 -22.01 -19.69 39.05
C GLU A 782 -23.41 -19.10 39.27
N LEU A 783 -23.54 -17.76 39.30
CA LEU A 783 -24.80 -17.04 39.53
C LEU A 783 -25.61 -16.83 38.25
N THR A 784 -24.96 -16.43 37.16
CA THR A 784 -25.66 -16.06 35.91
C THR A 784 -25.69 -17.18 34.87
N LYS A 785 -24.99 -18.30 35.14
CA LYS A 785 -24.72 -19.39 34.17
C LYS A 785 -24.08 -18.90 32.88
N GLN A 786 -23.51 -17.70 32.89
CA GLN A 786 -22.89 -17.09 31.72
C GLN A 786 -21.49 -17.66 31.52
N ILE A 787 -21.24 -18.17 30.31
CA ILE A 787 -19.95 -18.71 29.92
C ILE A 787 -19.08 -17.60 29.33
N THR A 788 -17.88 -17.42 29.89
CA THR A 788 -16.87 -16.48 29.39
C THR A 788 -15.59 -17.22 29.03
N VAL A 789 -14.84 -16.70 28.05
CA VAL A 789 -13.57 -17.28 27.62
C VAL A 789 -12.45 -16.30 27.95
N CYS A 790 -11.55 -16.71 28.83
CA CYS A 790 -10.39 -15.93 29.22
C CYS A 790 -9.09 -16.57 28.72
N GLY A 791 -8.07 -15.73 28.57
CA GLY A 791 -6.73 -16.15 28.19
C GLY A 791 -5.83 -16.27 29.41
N ASP A 792 -4.56 -16.59 29.17
CA ASP A 792 -3.57 -16.79 30.22
C ASP A 792 -3.00 -15.47 30.77
N VAL A 793 -3.20 -14.36 30.04
CA VAL A 793 -2.72 -13.03 30.43
C VAL A 793 -3.86 -12.22 31.04
N GLU A 794 -3.61 -11.63 32.19
CA GLU A 794 -4.53 -10.74 32.90
C GLU A 794 -4.81 -9.46 32.09
N LYS A 795 -6.08 -9.14 31.89
CA LYS A 795 -6.52 -8.00 31.07
C LYS A 795 -6.86 -6.79 31.93
N THR A 796 -5.86 -5.97 32.23
CA THR A 796 -6.04 -4.65 32.88
C THR A 796 -5.75 -3.53 31.89
N ASP A 797 -6.16 -2.30 32.22
CA ASP A 797 -5.77 -1.10 31.45
C ASP A 797 -4.24 -0.93 31.39
N ASN A 798 -3.52 -1.41 32.41
CA ASN A 798 -2.07 -1.32 32.45
C ASN A 798 -1.39 -2.21 31.40
N LEU A 799 -1.99 -3.36 31.06
CA LEU A 799 -1.49 -4.22 29.97
C LEU A 799 -1.39 -3.44 28.66
N TRP A 800 -2.42 -2.65 28.35
CA TRP A 800 -2.48 -1.84 27.13
C TRP A 800 -1.49 -0.68 27.12
N LYS A 801 -1.10 -0.16 28.29
CA LYS A 801 -0.09 0.89 28.38
C LYS A 801 1.34 0.36 28.23
N ARG A 802 1.57 -0.90 28.63
CA ARG A 802 2.91 -1.50 28.64
C ARG A 802 3.25 -2.20 27.33
N ALA A 803 2.35 -2.98 26.76
CA ALA A 803 2.65 -3.73 25.54
C ALA A 803 2.66 -2.84 24.28
N SER A 804 3.36 -3.28 23.23
CA SER A 804 3.26 -2.66 21.89
C SER A 804 2.19 -3.34 21.01
N LEU A 805 1.92 -4.62 21.25
CA LEU A 805 0.97 -5.46 20.51
C LEU A 805 0.35 -6.49 21.47
N ILE A 806 -0.97 -6.69 21.44
CA ILE A 806 -1.67 -7.68 22.29
C ILE A 806 -2.70 -8.45 21.48
N THR A 807 -2.72 -9.78 21.62
CA THR A 807 -3.85 -10.59 21.14
C THR A 807 -5.01 -10.66 22.13
N PRO A 808 -6.25 -10.34 21.73
CA PRO A 808 -7.40 -10.51 22.59
C PRO A 808 -7.80 -11.98 22.67
N VAL A 809 -8.37 -12.38 23.81
CA VAL A 809 -9.04 -13.67 23.98
C VAL A 809 -10.51 -13.39 24.39
N PRO A 810 -11.51 -13.84 23.63
CA PRO A 810 -11.42 -14.44 22.29
C PRO A 810 -11.09 -13.40 21.20
N GLY A 811 -10.67 -13.87 20.03
CA GLY A 811 -10.54 -13.05 18.81
C GLY A 811 -9.13 -12.83 18.28
N GLY A 812 -8.10 -13.30 19.00
CA GLY A 812 -6.70 -13.30 18.60
C GLY A 812 -6.28 -14.61 17.93
N VAL A 813 -5.60 -15.48 18.68
CA VAL A 813 -4.99 -16.73 18.14
C VAL A 813 -6.03 -17.77 17.70
N GLY A 814 -7.16 -17.91 18.41
CA GLY A 814 -8.17 -18.92 18.12
C GLY A 814 -8.70 -18.91 16.67
N PRO A 815 -9.22 -17.77 16.14
CA PRO A 815 -9.64 -17.66 14.73
C PRO A 815 -8.54 -18.01 13.72
N MET A 816 -7.29 -17.64 14.01
CA MET A 816 -6.14 -17.96 13.15
C MET A 816 -5.87 -19.46 13.10
N THR A 817 -6.01 -20.14 14.24
CA THR A 817 -5.79 -21.60 14.35
C THR A 817 -6.68 -22.37 13.37
N VAL A 818 -7.97 -22.03 13.31
CA VAL A 818 -8.92 -22.67 12.39
C VAL A 818 -8.57 -22.41 10.94
N VAL A 819 -8.17 -21.19 10.59
CA VAL A 819 -7.85 -20.86 9.19
C VAL A 819 -6.54 -21.48 8.74
N MET A 820 -5.56 -21.61 9.63
CA MET A 820 -4.29 -22.26 9.34
C MET A 820 -4.43 -23.76 9.15
N LEU A 821 -5.38 -24.39 9.87
CA LEU A 821 -5.77 -25.78 9.60
C LEU A 821 -6.26 -25.93 8.15
N LEU A 822 -7.19 -25.07 7.70
CA LEU A 822 -7.68 -25.10 6.32
C LEU A 822 -6.57 -24.83 5.30
N GLN A 823 -5.63 -23.95 5.63
CA GLN A 823 -4.46 -23.70 4.78
C GLN A 823 -3.53 -24.92 4.72
N ASN A 824 -3.26 -25.61 5.83
CA ASN A 824 -2.52 -26.88 5.84
C ASN A 824 -3.23 -27.93 4.95
N THR A 825 -4.55 -28.06 5.06
CA THR A 825 -5.33 -28.99 4.20
C THR A 825 -5.29 -28.61 2.72
N LEU A 826 -5.34 -27.32 2.39
CA LEU A 826 -5.20 -26.84 1.03
C LEU A 826 -3.78 -27.13 0.48
N ASP A 827 -2.76 -26.96 1.32
CA ASP A 827 -1.37 -27.24 0.97
C ASP A 827 -1.17 -28.76 0.70
N ALA A 828 -1.77 -29.63 1.54
CA ALA A 828 -1.79 -31.08 1.35
C ALA A 828 -2.48 -31.47 0.02
N TYR A 829 -3.67 -30.91 -0.24
CA TYR A 829 -4.42 -31.10 -1.48
C TYR A 829 -3.59 -30.70 -2.71
N LYS A 830 -2.96 -29.53 -2.66
CA LYS A 830 -2.12 -29.03 -3.76
C LYS A 830 -0.92 -29.94 -4.02
N ALA A 831 -0.24 -30.39 -2.97
CA ALA A 831 0.92 -31.28 -3.11
C ALA A 831 0.52 -32.59 -3.81
N ARG A 832 -0.61 -33.18 -3.41
CA ARG A 832 -1.14 -34.38 -4.04
C ARG A 832 -1.56 -34.16 -5.50
N LEU A 833 -2.31 -33.10 -5.78
CA LEU A 833 -2.71 -32.75 -7.14
C LEU A 833 -1.48 -32.58 -8.05
N THR A 834 -0.41 -31.95 -7.55
CA THR A 834 0.83 -31.79 -8.29
C THR A 834 1.46 -33.14 -8.64
N GLN A 835 1.47 -34.10 -7.71
CA GLN A 835 1.96 -35.46 -7.97
C GLN A 835 1.08 -36.22 -8.96
N GLU A 836 -0.24 -36.07 -8.90
CA GLU A 836 -1.19 -36.66 -9.84
C GLU A 836 -0.96 -36.13 -11.26
N ILE A 837 -0.83 -34.80 -11.41
CA ILE A 837 -0.52 -34.16 -12.69
C ILE A 837 0.81 -34.68 -13.25
N LEU A 838 1.87 -34.71 -12.44
CA LEU A 838 3.19 -35.20 -12.87
C LEU A 838 3.13 -36.65 -13.37
N LYS A 839 2.34 -37.52 -12.73
CA LYS A 839 2.15 -38.90 -13.17
C LYS A 839 1.40 -38.99 -14.51
N THR A 840 0.47 -38.06 -14.77
CA THR A 840 -0.27 -38.00 -16.04
C THR A 840 0.59 -37.44 -17.17
N THR A 841 1.50 -36.51 -16.89
CA THR A 841 2.43 -35.94 -17.91
C THR A 841 3.60 -36.88 -18.26
N GLN A 842 3.92 -37.84 -17.40
CA GLN A 842 4.97 -38.85 -17.64
C GLN A 842 4.47 -40.12 -18.35
N LYS A 843 3.15 -40.31 -18.45
CA LYS A 843 2.50 -41.35 -19.26
C LYS A 843 2.14 -40.79 -20.62
#